data_AF-A0AAF3FHK9-F1
#
_entry.id   AF-A0AAF3FHK9-F1
#
_cell.length_a   1.000
_cell.length_b   1.000
_cell.length_c   1.000
_cell.angle_alpha   90.00
_cell.angle_beta   90.00
_cell.angle_gamma   90.00
#
_symmetry.space_group_name_H-M   'P 1'
#
loop_
_entity.id
_entity.type
_entity.pdbx_description
1 polymer ?
#
loop_
_entity_poly.entity_id
_entity_poly.type
_entity_poly.pdbx_seq_one_letter_code
_entity_poly.pdbx_strand_id
1 'polypeptide(L)'
;MLKSAQDLYRIFSCLTENPLRIRHVLLKLASRMHETALLVISKGSISRIKELLSLAATTVRQKLYVRVEHEELDALVPQVYLESSLLCPNLDVRVMLADRIPEHQGFIGEDRPGKMIIPEKKYKEVVLGGTFDRIHNGHKTLLSKAVLLGSQTLFCGVTDVEMIKKKTLWELISPVEDRINDVKEFVNDVSEGLSCDLFPLDDPFGKSITVPSIEAIVVSEETRKGGEAVNSRRRDNKLSTLIVEQIDLLKDEDLVLSEVKVSSSTRRREALGTLLQPPFRAPIQGRPYVIGFTGGIASGKSNIAKYLKSLTDFQVIDCDKLAHDTYTPGSKLCLRIGEAFEGVLDTTGAVDRKKLGAIVFSNPEHRLKLNNIVWPALMEIIEEKIDQCEKEFFVVEAAALIEAGWHKRMNELWTVIVSREEALRRICARDGVPEKDAEARLNAQIDNKKRVDASNVVFCSQWAYEETRAQVMRAVEAIMRAAELMEEDSGYVWDSNRFLALREELLQEKNEDKALEILTRLLSIDEETVDPLAWMDAKDLIVLLLQTITADKLLSQHQIFILNAVNQCSPSVVELLAAFFLQNNSSQKLISSGSLAVAIAFARRINEEECYEKIAVLLGPILHVSEVSQELLHQLASSKKSQHRFRIYEVVVSACRIKNLHPEMKPFFDYIMKDIATDDILSQLAIMDLLSSIAICGPQMCQLLTETGASTAVYNLLSSSKDSPDGGFLYPGCIKYFGHLCRVFPSQLSVYPKFLDALVDLISHFDRLDPSLRLIAFDTLGNVGHSGEAKVELEKIKGDIKMRQILAHFGVACVTGPVDLRARHLDALATLFGEPATKQNENISRRYFGWLGEPFPKLLFDVLQKPFDNMRLATLAALNSVLGYEFGKSTMFTIGGFTDWLVKNTTETQWETAQAKEKIVKNLLASDSMLIDGTLRDKLTAYFTPIKNDPQVGMASL
;
A
#
# COMPACT_ATOMS: atom_id res chain seq x y z
N MET A 1 8.96 -8.34 -18.65
CA MET A 1 8.56 -9.57 -19.36
C MET A 1 7.23 -10.06 -18.81
N LEU A 2 6.12 -9.96 -19.54
CA LEU A 2 4.88 -10.67 -19.23
C LEU A 2 4.32 -11.17 -20.57
N LYS A 3 4.16 -12.50 -20.71
CA LYS A 3 3.93 -13.16 -22.01
C LYS A 3 2.53 -13.78 -22.16
N SER A 4 1.61 -13.65 -21.20
CA SER A 4 0.26 -14.21 -21.38
C SER A 4 -0.85 -13.55 -20.52
N ALA A 5 -2.10 -13.66 -21.00
CA ALA A 5 -3.31 -13.24 -20.29
C ALA A 5 -3.63 -14.07 -19.03
N GLN A 6 -3.04 -15.28 -18.90
CA GLN A 6 -3.17 -16.11 -17.69
C GLN A 6 -2.32 -15.57 -16.53
N ASP A 7 -1.22 -14.86 -16.83
CA ASP A 7 -0.40 -14.20 -15.81
C ASP A 7 -1.13 -12.97 -15.23
N LEU A 8 -1.90 -12.26 -16.06
CA LEU A 8 -2.79 -11.17 -15.62
C LEU A 8 -3.94 -11.67 -14.74
N TYR A 9 -4.51 -12.85 -15.03
CA TYR A 9 -5.60 -13.42 -14.24
C TYR A 9 -5.14 -13.92 -12.85
N ARG A 10 -3.92 -14.49 -12.75
CA ARG A 10 -3.31 -14.87 -11.46
C ARG A 10 -2.94 -13.65 -10.60
N ILE A 11 -2.53 -12.56 -11.24
CA ILE A 11 -2.28 -11.29 -10.54
C ILE A 11 -3.62 -10.70 -10.07
N PHE A 12 -4.65 -10.63 -10.93
CA PHE A 12 -5.98 -10.16 -10.51
C PHE A 12 -6.62 -11.03 -9.42
N SER A 13 -6.42 -12.37 -9.43
CA SER A 13 -6.92 -13.23 -8.35
C SER A 13 -6.17 -13.01 -7.03
N CYS A 14 -4.86 -12.72 -7.07
CA CYS A 14 -4.09 -12.36 -5.87
C CYS A 14 -4.34 -10.92 -5.39
N LEU A 15 -4.84 -10.04 -6.26
CA LEU A 15 -5.12 -8.63 -5.97
C LEU A 15 -6.49 -8.40 -5.31
N THR A 16 -7.29 -9.43 -5.06
CA THR A 16 -8.62 -9.29 -4.44
C THR A 16 -8.66 -9.54 -2.93
N GLU A 17 -7.56 -9.95 -2.31
CA GLU A 17 -7.57 -10.38 -0.89
C GLU A 17 -6.92 -9.40 0.11
N ASN A 18 -6.24 -8.33 -0.31
CA ASN A 18 -5.60 -7.43 0.66
C ASN A 18 -5.31 -6.00 0.13
N PRO A 19 -6.15 -5.00 0.46
CA PRO A 19 -5.97 -3.59 0.07
C PRO A 19 -4.63 -2.98 0.55
N LEU A 20 -4.10 -3.43 1.68
CA LEU A 20 -2.84 -2.94 2.25
C LEU A 20 -1.61 -3.35 1.42
N ARG A 21 -1.66 -4.52 0.77
CA ARG A 21 -0.60 -4.98 -0.14
C ARG A 21 -0.63 -4.19 -1.46
N ILE A 22 -1.81 -3.77 -1.89
CA ILE A 22 -1.99 -2.90 -3.06
C ILE A 22 -1.37 -1.53 -2.77
N ARG A 23 -1.67 -0.91 -1.63
CA ARG A 23 -1.06 0.36 -1.21
C ARG A 23 0.45 0.26 -1.08
N HIS A 24 0.99 -0.82 -0.52
CA HIS A 24 2.44 -1.01 -0.36
C HIS A 24 3.18 -1.30 -1.69
N VAL A 25 2.55 -2.03 -2.62
CA VAL A 25 3.10 -2.26 -3.97
C VAL A 25 2.96 -1.01 -4.85
N LEU A 26 1.83 -0.29 -4.76
CA LEU A 26 1.63 0.99 -5.43
C LEU A 26 2.56 2.06 -4.89
N LEU A 27 2.81 2.13 -3.58
CA LEU A 27 3.79 3.06 -2.97
C LEU A 27 5.23 2.69 -3.34
N LYS A 28 5.60 1.40 -3.40
CA LYS A 28 6.92 0.95 -3.90
C LYS A 28 7.11 1.15 -5.40
N LEU A 29 6.04 1.08 -6.19
CA LEU A 29 6.07 1.41 -7.62
C LEU A 29 6.11 2.94 -7.81
N ALA A 30 5.32 3.68 -7.03
CA ALA A 30 5.29 5.13 -7.00
C ALA A 30 6.63 5.72 -6.56
N SER A 31 7.37 5.08 -5.63
CA SER A 31 8.73 5.46 -5.23
C SER A 31 9.81 5.12 -6.27
N ARG A 32 9.44 4.46 -7.38
CA ARG A 32 10.30 4.18 -8.55
C ARG A 32 9.86 4.95 -9.79
N MET A 33 8.80 5.75 -9.72
CA MET A 33 8.39 6.60 -10.84
C MET A 33 9.20 7.89 -10.86
N HIS A 34 9.55 8.34 -12.05
CA HIS A 34 10.24 9.60 -12.27
C HIS A 34 9.21 10.70 -12.56
N GLU A 35 9.36 11.90 -11.99
CA GLU A 35 8.50 13.04 -12.38
C GLU A 35 8.73 13.42 -13.84
N THR A 36 10.00 13.41 -14.26
CA THR A 36 10.41 13.65 -15.64
C THR A 36 11.36 12.56 -16.14
N ALA A 37 11.22 12.15 -17.41
CA ALA A 37 12.12 11.18 -18.01
C ALA A 37 12.47 11.50 -19.47
N LEU A 38 13.57 10.92 -19.94
CA LEU A 38 14.02 10.98 -21.32
C LEU A 38 13.88 9.60 -21.99
N LEU A 39 13.22 9.56 -23.14
CA LEU A 39 13.14 8.43 -24.05
C LEU A 39 13.93 8.74 -25.32
N VAL A 40 14.86 7.85 -25.69
CA VAL A 40 15.60 7.95 -26.97
C VAL A 40 15.05 6.93 -27.96
N ILE A 41 14.67 7.40 -29.15
CA ILE A 41 14.23 6.59 -30.28
C ILE A 41 15.32 6.66 -31.34
N SER A 42 16.12 5.61 -31.46
CA SER A 42 17.17 5.45 -32.46
C SER A 42 16.67 4.69 -33.70
N LYS A 43 17.51 4.57 -34.74
CA LYS A 43 17.25 3.71 -35.90
C LYS A 43 16.93 2.24 -35.50
N GLY A 44 17.48 1.74 -34.39
CA GLY A 44 17.26 0.37 -33.92
C GLY A 44 15.98 0.17 -33.10
N SER A 45 15.42 1.24 -32.53
CA SER A 45 14.27 1.18 -31.61
C SER A 45 12.98 1.79 -32.18
N ILE A 46 13.01 2.33 -33.40
CA ILE A 46 11.84 2.91 -34.08
C ILE A 46 10.66 1.93 -34.23
N SER A 47 10.93 0.64 -34.43
CA SER A 47 9.90 -0.41 -34.51
C SER A 47 9.26 -0.73 -33.15
N ARG A 48 9.86 -0.26 -32.05
CA ARG A 48 9.46 -0.49 -30.66
C ARG A 48 8.85 0.74 -29.99
N ILE A 49 8.52 1.80 -30.73
CA ILE A 49 7.94 3.04 -30.18
C ILE A 49 6.75 2.76 -29.25
N LYS A 50 5.82 1.87 -29.65
CA LYS A 50 4.65 1.52 -28.83
C LYS A 50 5.03 0.87 -27.51
N GLU A 51 5.99 -0.04 -27.53
CA GLU A 51 6.49 -0.73 -26.33
C GLU A 51 7.14 0.27 -25.36
N LEU A 52 7.97 1.17 -25.89
CA LEU A 52 8.69 2.17 -25.10
C LEU A 52 7.77 3.25 -24.51
N LEU A 53 6.76 3.69 -25.26
CA LEU A 53 5.75 4.62 -24.75
C LEU A 53 4.86 3.96 -23.68
N SER A 54 4.50 2.68 -23.86
CA SER A 54 3.78 1.91 -22.84
C SER A 54 4.59 1.76 -21.56
N LEU A 55 5.91 1.54 -21.69
CA LEU A 55 6.81 1.50 -20.55
C LEU A 55 6.85 2.86 -19.83
N ALA A 56 6.97 3.96 -20.58
CA ALA A 56 6.96 5.31 -20.03
C ALA A 56 5.65 5.61 -19.26
N ALA A 57 4.49 5.17 -19.77
CA ALA A 57 3.20 5.33 -19.10
C ALA A 57 3.16 4.75 -17.68
N THR A 58 3.97 3.71 -17.41
CA THR A 58 4.02 3.03 -16.09
C THR A 58 5.12 3.55 -15.17
N THR A 59 6.05 4.35 -15.68
CA THR A 59 7.29 4.74 -14.98
C THR A 59 7.47 6.25 -14.83
N VAL A 60 6.67 7.04 -15.53
CA VAL A 60 6.76 8.51 -15.54
C VAL A 60 5.45 9.10 -15.02
N ARG A 61 5.52 10.23 -14.30
CA ARG A 61 4.33 10.89 -13.74
C ARG A 61 3.87 12.12 -14.49
N GLN A 62 4.78 13.02 -14.86
CA GLN A 62 4.40 14.32 -15.44
C GLN A 62 4.83 14.47 -16.89
N LYS A 63 6.14 14.54 -17.15
CA LYS A 63 6.67 14.98 -18.44
C LYS A 63 7.62 13.95 -19.04
N LEU A 64 7.39 13.58 -20.29
CA LEU A 64 8.25 12.67 -21.05
C LEU A 64 8.90 13.42 -22.20
N TYR A 65 10.21 13.60 -22.13
CA TYR A 65 11.00 14.11 -23.24
C TYR A 65 11.33 12.97 -24.20
N VAL A 66 11.07 13.14 -25.49
CA VAL A 66 11.34 12.12 -26.51
C VAL A 66 12.33 12.66 -27.52
N ARG A 67 13.48 12.00 -27.63
CA ARG A 67 14.54 12.36 -28.56
C ARG A 67 14.55 11.35 -29.71
N VAL A 68 14.32 11.83 -30.93
CA VAL A 68 14.26 10.97 -32.13
C VAL A 68 15.53 11.16 -32.94
N GLU A 69 16.39 10.14 -32.94
CA GLU A 69 17.68 10.12 -33.64
C GLU A 69 17.52 9.43 -35.00
N HIS A 70 16.81 10.11 -35.90
CA HIS A 70 16.47 9.62 -37.24
C HIS A 70 16.55 10.74 -38.28
N GLU A 71 16.90 10.41 -39.53
CA GLU A 71 17.00 11.37 -40.64
C GLU A 71 15.64 12.01 -41.00
N GLU A 72 14.55 11.26 -40.77
CA GLU A 72 13.17 11.68 -41.05
C GLU A 72 12.45 12.21 -39.79
N LEU A 73 13.15 12.98 -38.93
CA LEU A 73 12.58 13.56 -37.70
C LEU A 73 11.23 14.25 -37.93
N ASP A 74 11.12 15.07 -38.98
CA ASP A 74 9.91 15.82 -39.34
C ASP A 74 8.69 14.92 -39.60
N ALA A 75 8.91 13.73 -40.19
CA ALA A 75 7.83 12.76 -40.46
C ALA A 75 7.43 11.95 -39.21
N LEU A 76 8.36 11.76 -38.27
CA LEU A 76 8.14 10.95 -37.06
C LEU A 76 7.50 11.73 -35.91
N VAL A 77 7.68 13.05 -35.85
CA VAL A 77 7.10 13.90 -34.79
C VAL A 77 5.58 13.70 -34.66
N PRO A 78 4.77 13.78 -35.75
CA PRO A 78 3.33 13.52 -35.66
C PRO A 78 3.02 12.11 -35.16
N GLN A 79 3.76 11.10 -35.62
CA GLN A 79 3.56 9.70 -35.24
C GLN A 79 3.82 9.48 -33.74
N VAL A 80 4.90 10.05 -33.19
CA VAL A 80 5.21 9.96 -31.75
C VAL A 80 4.10 10.59 -30.92
N TYR A 81 3.62 11.77 -31.31
CA TYR A 81 2.50 12.39 -30.60
C TYR A 81 1.22 11.54 -30.68
N LEU A 82 0.87 10.99 -31.85
CA LEU A 82 -0.30 10.13 -32.01
C LEU A 82 -0.23 8.85 -31.14
N GLU A 83 0.89 8.13 -31.20
CA GLU A 83 1.06 6.91 -30.40
C GLU A 83 1.09 7.24 -28.89
N SER A 84 1.63 8.41 -28.52
CA SER A 84 1.63 8.84 -27.13
C SER A 84 0.23 9.15 -26.59
N SER A 85 -0.69 9.73 -27.38
CA SER A 85 -2.07 9.93 -26.91
C SER A 85 -2.78 8.63 -26.59
N LEU A 86 -2.50 7.57 -27.35
CA LEU A 86 -3.14 6.27 -27.17
C LEU A 86 -2.55 5.51 -25.97
N LEU A 87 -1.23 5.57 -25.79
CA LEU A 87 -0.51 4.72 -24.85
C LEU A 87 -0.15 5.40 -23.52
N CYS A 88 -0.04 6.73 -23.51
CA CYS A 88 0.28 7.51 -22.32
C CYS A 88 -0.51 8.83 -22.27
N PRO A 89 -1.86 8.78 -22.25
CA PRO A 89 -2.73 9.96 -22.35
C PRO A 89 -2.54 10.99 -21.22
N ASN A 90 -2.01 10.56 -20.08
CA ASN A 90 -1.80 11.40 -18.90
C ASN A 90 -0.41 12.07 -18.85
N LEU A 91 0.50 11.74 -19.79
CA LEU A 91 1.84 12.32 -19.82
C LEU A 91 1.93 13.53 -20.75
N ASP A 92 2.63 14.57 -20.30
CA ASP A 92 3.06 15.65 -21.18
C ASP A 92 4.27 15.22 -22.01
N VAL A 93 4.01 14.58 -23.14
CA VAL A 93 5.05 14.16 -24.09
C VAL A 93 5.56 15.37 -24.89
N ARG A 94 6.88 15.57 -24.93
CA ARG A 94 7.56 16.64 -25.69
C ARG A 94 8.66 16.04 -26.57
N VAL A 95 8.53 16.17 -27.89
CA VAL A 95 9.56 15.70 -28.83
C VAL A 95 10.64 16.76 -28.97
N MET A 96 11.89 16.38 -28.72
CA MET A 96 13.05 17.27 -28.82
C MET A 96 13.36 17.60 -30.28
N LEU A 97 13.52 18.89 -30.58
CA LEU A 97 13.81 19.44 -31.92
C LEU A 97 15.14 20.20 -31.96
N ALA A 98 15.93 20.06 -30.90
CA ALA A 98 17.29 20.58 -30.76
C ALA A 98 18.21 19.48 -30.23
N ASP A 99 19.51 19.58 -30.55
CA ASP A 99 20.54 18.61 -30.18
C ASP A 99 20.99 18.84 -28.72
N ARG A 100 20.01 18.80 -27.81
CA ARG A 100 20.19 19.02 -26.39
C ARG A 100 19.49 17.94 -25.57
N ILE A 101 20.00 17.74 -24.37
CA ILE A 101 19.43 16.81 -23.40
C ILE A 101 18.72 17.66 -22.33
N PRO A 102 17.39 17.57 -22.19
CA PRO A 102 16.66 18.30 -21.16
C PRO A 102 16.99 17.73 -19.78
N GLU A 103 16.80 18.52 -18.73
CA GLU A 103 16.91 18.05 -17.34
C GLU A 103 15.82 17.00 -17.06
N HIS A 104 16.22 15.83 -16.58
CA HIS A 104 15.32 14.70 -16.35
C HIS A 104 15.79 13.85 -15.16
N GLN A 105 14.85 13.15 -14.52
CA GLN A 105 15.13 12.27 -13.39
C GLN A 105 15.31 10.80 -13.80
N GLY A 106 14.73 10.40 -14.94
CA GLY A 106 14.68 9.01 -15.38
C GLY A 106 15.01 8.80 -16.85
N PHE A 107 15.42 7.59 -17.21
CA PHE A 107 15.75 7.21 -18.57
C PHE A 107 14.91 6.01 -19.02
N ILE A 108 14.26 6.10 -20.19
CA ILE A 108 13.41 5.04 -20.74
C ILE A 108 14.09 4.40 -21.95
N GLY A 109 14.27 3.08 -21.90
CA GLY A 109 14.91 2.29 -22.95
C GLY A 109 16.40 2.02 -22.70
N GLU A 110 17.03 1.28 -23.63
CA GLU A 110 18.44 0.86 -23.54
C GLU A 110 19.39 1.77 -24.33
N ASP A 111 18.86 2.56 -25.26
CA ASP A 111 19.62 3.42 -26.16
C ASP A 111 20.11 4.67 -25.40
N ARG A 112 21.41 4.96 -25.37
CA ARG A 112 21.91 6.23 -24.80
C ARG A 112 21.80 7.38 -25.81
N PRO A 113 21.62 8.64 -25.37
CA PRO A 113 21.58 9.79 -26.28
C PRO A 113 22.86 9.91 -27.11
N GLY A 114 22.71 9.86 -28.43
CA GLY A 114 23.74 10.13 -29.43
C GLY A 114 23.61 11.53 -30.01
N LYS A 115 24.11 11.76 -31.23
CA LYS A 115 24.00 13.04 -31.94
C LYS A 115 22.69 13.11 -32.72
N MET A 116 21.88 14.15 -32.53
CA MET A 116 20.63 14.32 -33.26
C MET A 116 20.87 14.86 -34.68
N ILE A 117 20.13 14.34 -35.66
CA ILE A 117 20.11 14.87 -37.03
C ILE A 117 18.95 15.85 -37.13
N ILE A 118 19.24 17.15 -37.08
CA ILE A 118 18.23 18.20 -37.22
C ILE A 118 18.16 18.61 -38.70
N PRO A 119 16.97 18.61 -39.33
CA PRO A 119 16.79 19.11 -40.69
C PRO A 119 17.27 20.56 -40.84
N GLU A 120 17.78 20.90 -42.03
CA GLU A 120 18.13 22.29 -42.34
C GLU A 120 16.87 23.17 -42.34
N LYS A 121 16.94 24.28 -41.60
CA LYS A 121 15.82 25.19 -41.40
C LYS A 121 15.61 26.04 -42.66
N LYS A 122 14.40 25.99 -43.24
CA LYS A 122 14.09 26.61 -44.54
C LYS A 122 13.92 28.12 -44.49
N TYR A 123 13.45 28.66 -43.37
CA TYR A 123 13.04 30.06 -43.23
C TYR A 123 13.73 30.70 -42.03
N LYS A 124 13.96 32.01 -42.08
CA LYS A 124 14.40 32.82 -40.94
C LYS A 124 13.26 33.11 -39.99
N GLU A 125 12.14 33.56 -40.55
CA GLU A 125 10.98 33.98 -39.77
C GLU A 125 9.69 33.30 -40.24
N VAL A 126 9.02 32.65 -39.30
CA VAL A 126 7.78 31.91 -39.53
C VAL A 126 6.67 32.42 -38.62
N VAL A 127 5.43 32.37 -39.09
CA VAL A 127 4.24 32.76 -38.32
C VAL A 127 3.22 31.63 -38.24
N LEU A 128 2.52 31.56 -37.12
CA LEU A 128 1.32 30.73 -36.97
C LEU A 128 0.34 31.39 -36.00
N GLY A 129 -0.90 30.89 -35.98
CA GLY A 129 -1.91 31.38 -35.07
C GLY A 129 -2.90 30.29 -34.70
N GLY A 130 -3.48 30.41 -33.52
CA GLY A 130 -4.37 29.38 -32.99
C GLY A 130 -4.94 29.73 -31.62
N THR A 131 -5.84 28.89 -31.13
CA THR A 131 -6.40 29.09 -29.79
C THR A 131 -5.47 28.57 -28.71
N PHE A 132 -4.71 27.50 -28.93
CA PHE A 132 -3.75 26.98 -27.94
C PHE A 132 -4.35 26.73 -26.55
N ASP A 133 -5.65 26.45 -26.48
CA ASP A 133 -6.30 26.04 -25.24
C ASP A 133 -5.86 24.61 -24.91
N ARG A 134 -5.26 24.44 -23.71
CA ARG A 134 -4.74 23.18 -23.16
C ARG A 134 -3.97 22.36 -24.20
N ILE A 135 -2.73 22.77 -24.48
CA ILE A 135 -1.86 22.23 -25.56
C ILE A 135 -2.06 20.72 -25.74
N HIS A 136 -2.62 20.35 -26.89
CA HIS A 136 -2.89 18.97 -27.30
C HIS A 136 -2.04 18.60 -28.50
N ASN A 137 -2.05 17.33 -28.90
CA ASN A 137 -1.16 16.80 -29.94
C ASN A 137 -1.23 17.58 -31.26
N GLY A 138 -2.42 18.06 -31.66
CA GLY A 138 -2.56 18.94 -32.82
C GLY A 138 -1.78 20.26 -32.68
N HIS A 139 -1.83 20.92 -31.52
CA HIS A 139 -1.01 22.10 -31.23
C HIS A 139 0.47 21.75 -31.19
N LYS A 140 0.84 20.63 -30.56
CA LYS A 140 2.23 20.17 -30.47
C LYS A 140 2.83 19.93 -31.84
N THR A 141 2.13 19.23 -32.73
CA THR A 141 2.55 19.00 -34.11
C THR A 141 2.69 20.30 -34.90
N LEU A 142 1.73 21.23 -34.77
CA LEU A 142 1.78 22.53 -35.43
C LEU A 142 2.97 23.39 -34.97
N LEU A 143 3.18 23.49 -33.66
CA LEU A 143 4.30 24.22 -33.07
C LEU A 143 5.64 23.57 -33.41
N SER A 144 5.73 22.24 -33.33
CA SER A 144 6.94 21.49 -33.68
C SER A 144 7.33 21.68 -35.15
N LYS A 145 6.36 21.68 -36.08
CA LYS A 145 6.63 21.97 -37.49
C LYS A 145 7.20 23.37 -37.68
N ALA A 146 6.61 24.37 -37.03
CA ALA A 146 7.10 25.74 -37.13
C ALA A 146 8.52 25.90 -36.57
N VAL A 147 8.84 25.22 -35.47
CA VAL A 147 10.20 25.16 -34.90
C VAL A 147 11.21 24.54 -35.87
N LEU A 148 10.83 23.45 -36.57
CA LEU A 148 11.69 22.79 -37.57
C LEU A 148 11.92 23.63 -38.82
N LEU A 149 10.97 24.53 -39.16
CA LEU A 149 11.05 25.38 -40.34
C LEU A 149 11.79 26.71 -40.09
N GLY A 150 11.67 27.29 -38.90
CA GLY A 150 12.17 28.64 -38.57
C GLY A 150 13.53 28.66 -37.85
N SER A 151 14.46 29.49 -38.32
CA SER A 151 15.84 29.60 -37.79
C SER A 151 16.11 30.78 -36.86
N GLN A 152 15.34 31.87 -36.93
CA GLN A 152 15.57 33.07 -36.11
C GLN A 152 14.38 33.39 -35.21
N THR A 153 13.19 33.60 -35.79
CA THR A 153 12.01 34.06 -35.03
C THR A 153 10.76 33.25 -35.39
N LEU A 154 10.03 32.80 -34.37
CA LEU A 154 8.68 32.28 -34.46
C LEU A 154 7.69 33.32 -33.92
N PHE A 155 6.83 33.83 -34.79
CA PHE A 155 5.68 34.64 -34.41
C PHE A 155 4.48 33.73 -34.17
N CYS A 156 3.86 33.80 -32.99
CA CYS A 156 2.66 33.01 -32.71
C CYS A 156 1.56 33.88 -32.07
N GLY A 157 0.44 34.01 -32.79
CA GLY A 157 -0.76 34.71 -32.35
C GLY A 157 -1.71 33.78 -31.60
N VAL A 158 -2.04 34.11 -30.35
CA VAL A 158 -2.94 33.32 -29.50
C VAL A 158 -4.32 34.00 -29.44
N THR A 159 -5.37 33.35 -29.94
CA THR A 159 -6.70 33.99 -30.07
C THR A 159 -7.26 34.48 -28.75
N ASP A 160 -7.77 35.71 -28.71
CA ASP A 160 -8.31 36.37 -27.52
C ASP A 160 -9.84 36.56 -27.57
N VAL A 161 -10.41 37.18 -26.53
CA VAL A 161 -11.84 37.27 -26.16
C VAL A 161 -12.83 37.28 -27.33
N GLU A 162 -12.69 38.17 -28.30
CA GLU A 162 -13.65 38.31 -29.41
C GLU A 162 -13.64 37.12 -30.38
N MET A 163 -12.48 36.49 -30.55
CA MET A 163 -12.32 35.31 -31.42
C MET A 163 -12.73 34.00 -30.74
N ILE A 164 -12.68 33.93 -29.40
CA ILE A 164 -13.03 32.72 -28.66
C ILE A 164 -14.52 32.56 -28.38
N LYS A 165 -15.30 33.65 -28.22
CA LYS A 165 -16.75 33.63 -27.89
C LYS A 165 -17.61 32.78 -28.83
N LYS A 166 -17.19 32.60 -30.08
CA LYS A 166 -17.91 31.80 -31.08
C LYS A 166 -17.66 30.28 -30.94
N LYS A 167 -16.75 29.88 -30.05
CA LYS A 167 -16.39 28.47 -29.85
C LYS A 167 -17.34 27.83 -28.84
N THR A 168 -17.70 26.57 -29.08
CA THR A 168 -18.47 25.74 -28.13
C THR A 168 -17.75 25.68 -26.79
N LEU A 169 -18.43 25.96 -25.67
CA LEU A 169 -17.83 26.03 -24.32
C LEU A 169 -16.65 27.01 -24.21
N TRP A 170 -16.74 28.18 -24.86
CA TRP A 170 -15.68 29.20 -24.78
C TRP A 170 -15.42 29.66 -23.34
N GLU A 171 -16.40 29.51 -22.46
CA GLU A 171 -16.30 29.86 -21.05
C GLU A 171 -15.24 29.05 -20.29
N LEU A 172 -14.89 27.86 -20.79
CA LEU A 172 -13.86 26.97 -20.24
C LEU A 172 -12.46 27.18 -20.84
N ILE A 173 -12.31 28.09 -21.82
CA ILE A 173 -11.00 28.41 -22.40
C ILE A 173 -10.19 29.22 -21.40
N SER A 174 -8.94 28.81 -21.18
CA SER A 174 -8.02 29.51 -20.27
C SER A 174 -7.74 30.96 -20.71
N PRO A 175 -7.38 31.87 -19.77
CA PRO A 175 -6.93 33.23 -20.10
C PRO A 175 -5.84 33.25 -21.20
N VAL A 176 -5.79 34.33 -21.98
CA VAL A 176 -4.84 34.43 -23.10
C VAL A 176 -3.39 34.47 -22.61
N GLU A 177 -3.15 35.06 -21.45
CA GLU A 177 -1.84 35.14 -20.82
C GLU A 177 -1.31 33.76 -20.46
N ASP A 178 -2.15 32.90 -19.86
CA ASP A 178 -1.79 31.54 -19.49
C ASP A 178 -1.48 30.70 -20.73
N ARG A 179 -2.34 30.79 -21.77
CA ARG A 179 -2.11 30.08 -23.04
C ARG A 179 -0.85 30.55 -23.76
N ILE A 180 -0.51 31.84 -23.68
CA ILE A 180 0.76 32.37 -24.19
C ILE A 180 1.94 31.76 -23.41
N ASN A 181 1.85 31.67 -22.09
CA ASN A 181 2.89 31.05 -21.28
C ASN A 181 3.06 29.56 -21.60
N ASP A 182 1.97 28.81 -21.78
CA ASP A 182 2.00 27.40 -22.17
C ASP A 182 2.72 27.20 -23.51
N VAL A 183 2.42 28.05 -24.50
CA VAL A 183 3.08 28.02 -25.82
C VAL A 183 4.56 28.35 -25.68
N LYS A 184 4.89 29.36 -24.88
CA LYS A 184 6.27 29.78 -24.60
C LYS A 184 7.07 28.65 -23.97
N GLU A 185 6.52 28.01 -22.94
CA GLU A 185 7.15 26.89 -22.24
C GLU A 185 7.37 25.72 -23.19
N PHE A 186 6.35 25.35 -23.98
CA PHE A 186 6.47 24.26 -24.95
C PHE A 186 7.60 24.52 -25.97
N VAL A 187 7.62 25.70 -26.60
CA VAL A 187 8.64 26.04 -27.60
C VAL A 187 10.04 26.08 -26.98
N ASN A 188 10.17 26.66 -25.79
CA ASN A 188 11.44 26.71 -25.07
C ASN A 188 11.94 25.32 -24.65
N ASP A 189 11.06 24.36 -24.39
CA ASP A 189 11.41 22.99 -24.00
C ASP A 189 11.85 22.13 -25.19
N VAL A 190 11.27 22.33 -26.38
CA VAL A 190 11.59 21.49 -27.55
C VAL A 190 12.69 22.07 -28.43
N SER A 191 12.96 23.38 -28.36
CA SER A 191 13.85 24.09 -29.28
C SER A 191 15.04 24.78 -28.60
N GLU A 192 16.02 25.21 -29.41
CA GLU A 192 17.16 26.01 -28.97
C GLU A 192 17.49 27.06 -30.04
N GLY A 193 17.85 28.28 -29.62
CA GLY A 193 18.28 29.36 -30.52
C GLY A 193 17.16 30.02 -31.35
N LEU A 194 15.89 29.64 -31.17
CA LEU A 194 14.74 30.25 -31.82
C LEU A 194 14.09 31.30 -30.89
N SER A 195 14.04 32.56 -31.32
CA SER A 195 13.30 33.61 -30.61
C SER A 195 11.80 33.41 -30.81
N CYS A 196 11.00 33.59 -29.74
CA CYS A 196 9.55 33.42 -29.80
C CYS A 196 8.85 34.73 -29.45
N ASP A 197 8.14 35.31 -30.44
CA ASP A 197 7.30 36.50 -30.28
C ASP A 197 5.83 36.08 -30.21
N LEU A 198 5.33 36.00 -28.97
CA LEU A 198 3.97 35.60 -28.65
C LEU A 198 3.12 36.83 -28.34
N PHE A 199 1.92 36.89 -28.93
CA PHE A 199 1.03 38.03 -28.77
C PHE A 199 -0.45 37.59 -28.78
N PRO A 200 -1.33 38.30 -28.04
CA PRO A 200 -2.76 38.07 -28.13
C PRO A 200 -3.26 38.45 -29.52
N LEU A 201 -4.22 37.68 -30.02
CA LEU A 201 -4.77 37.80 -31.36
C LEU A 201 -6.27 38.11 -31.26
N ASP A 202 -6.62 39.37 -31.43
CA ASP A 202 -7.98 39.93 -31.41
C ASP A 202 -8.65 39.94 -32.79
N ASP A 203 -7.86 39.89 -33.87
CA ASP A 203 -8.31 39.73 -35.25
C ASP A 203 -7.65 38.54 -35.97
N PRO A 204 -8.22 37.98 -37.06
CA PRO A 204 -7.66 36.80 -37.73
C PRO A 204 -6.26 36.94 -38.36
N PHE A 205 -5.68 38.14 -38.42
CA PHE A 205 -4.44 38.44 -39.13
C PHE A 205 -3.27 38.78 -38.19
N GLY A 206 -3.45 39.69 -37.24
CA GLY A 206 -2.40 40.11 -36.30
C GLY A 206 -1.08 40.55 -36.98
N LYS A 207 0.07 40.18 -36.40
CA LYS A 207 1.41 40.55 -36.93
C LYS A 207 1.71 39.99 -38.33
N SER A 208 0.96 39.00 -38.80
CA SER A 208 1.18 38.39 -40.12
C SER A 208 0.96 39.36 -41.29
N ILE A 209 0.25 40.48 -41.09
CA ILE A 209 -0.01 41.49 -42.12
C ILE A 209 0.72 42.82 -41.89
N THR A 210 1.54 42.91 -40.84
CA THR A 210 2.27 44.13 -40.46
C THR A 210 3.79 43.94 -40.48
N VAL A 211 4.29 42.72 -40.23
CA VAL A 211 5.72 42.41 -40.24
C VAL A 211 6.17 41.98 -41.64
N PRO A 212 7.06 42.74 -42.33
CA PRO A 212 7.49 42.43 -43.68
C PRO A 212 8.45 41.24 -43.77
N SER A 213 9.22 40.97 -42.72
CA SER A 213 10.30 39.99 -42.69
C SER A 213 9.84 38.53 -42.57
N ILE A 214 8.56 38.28 -42.24
CA ILE A 214 7.98 36.94 -42.20
C ILE A 214 7.96 36.33 -43.61
N GLU A 215 8.46 35.10 -43.73
CA GLU A 215 8.61 34.40 -45.02
C GLU A 215 7.55 33.32 -45.23
N ALA A 216 7.13 32.63 -44.16
CA ALA A 216 6.19 31.53 -44.23
C ALA A 216 5.13 31.56 -43.12
N ILE A 217 3.94 31.05 -43.42
CA ILE A 217 2.87 30.79 -42.46
C ILE A 217 2.60 29.30 -42.36
N VAL A 218 2.63 28.77 -41.14
CA VAL A 218 2.34 27.34 -40.87
C VAL A 218 0.87 27.20 -40.50
N VAL A 219 0.14 26.37 -41.25
CA VAL A 219 -1.29 26.16 -41.09
C VAL A 219 -1.63 24.67 -41.05
N SER A 220 -2.68 24.31 -40.32
CA SER A 220 -3.34 23.02 -40.51
C SER A 220 -4.18 23.00 -41.79
N GLU A 221 -4.54 21.80 -42.26
CA GLU A 221 -5.51 21.61 -43.37
C GLU A 221 -6.79 22.45 -43.17
N GLU A 222 -7.34 22.48 -41.95
CA GLU A 222 -8.57 23.21 -41.62
C GLU A 222 -8.41 24.73 -41.74
N THR A 223 -7.22 25.23 -41.45
CA THR A 223 -6.91 26.67 -41.40
C THR A 223 -6.22 27.18 -42.67
N ARG A 224 -6.08 26.36 -43.71
CA ARG A 224 -5.44 26.75 -44.97
C ARG A 224 -6.06 27.99 -45.60
N LYS A 225 -7.39 28.07 -45.62
CA LYS A 225 -8.14 29.25 -46.10
C LYS A 225 -7.76 30.53 -45.33
N GLY A 226 -7.40 30.39 -44.04
CA GLY A 226 -6.89 31.49 -43.22
C GLY A 226 -5.55 32.01 -43.73
N GLY A 227 -4.62 31.11 -44.07
CA GLY A 227 -3.33 31.49 -44.69
C GLY A 227 -3.50 32.20 -46.05
N GLU A 228 -4.46 31.75 -46.87
CA GLU A 228 -4.82 32.40 -48.13
C GLU A 228 -5.44 33.80 -47.92
N ALA A 229 -6.25 33.96 -46.87
CA ALA A 229 -6.79 35.25 -46.46
C ALA A 229 -5.70 36.22 -45.99
N VAL A 230 -4.72 35.74 -45.20
CA VAL A 230 -3.52 36.51 -44.81
C VAL A 230 -2.78 37.01 -46.04
N ASN A 231 -2.52 36.14 -47.03
CA ASN A 231 -1.85 36.55 -48.27
C ASN A 231 -2.63 37.56 -49.10
N SER A 232 -3.97 37.48 -49.09
CA SER A 232 -4.80 38.50 -49.73
C SER A 232 -4.65 39.85 -49.04
N ARG A 233 -4.69 39.87 -47.70
CA ARG A 233 -4.52 41.10 -46.92
C ARG A 233 -3.10 41.67 -46.99
N ARG A 234 -2.07 40.82 -47.09
CA ARG A 234 -0.68 41.25 -47.32
C ARG A 234 -0.51 41.94 -48.67
N ARG A 235 -1.17 41.46 -49.74
CA ARG A 235 -1.19 42.14 -51.05
C ARG A 235 -1.82 43.53 -50.95
N ASP A 236 -2.95 43.65 -50.25
CA ASP A 236 -3.60 44.95 -50.01
C ASP A 236 -2.67 45.92 -49.26
N ASN A 237 -1.87 45.38 -48.32
CA ASN A 237 -0.89 46.13 -47.53
C ASN A 237 0.49 46.30 -48.21
N LYS A 238 0.62 45.90 -49.49
CA LYS A 238 1.89 45.97 -50.27
C LYS A 238 3.06 45.19 -49.65
N LEU A 239 2.77 44.08 -48.98
CA LEU A 239 3.77 43.14 -48.45
C LEU A 239 3.92 41.93 -49.39
N SER A 240 5.08 41.26 -49.33
CA SER A 240 5.32 39.99 -50.01
C SER A 240 4.37 38.90 -49.49
N THR A 241 3.89 38.02 -50.35
CA THR A 241 3.07 36.87 -49.91
C THR A 241 3.92 35.86 -49.14
N LEU A 242 3.34 35.27 -48.10
CA LEU A 242 3.93 34.19 -47.31
C LEU A 242 3.79 32.86 -48.04
N ILE A 243 4.80 32.00 -47.91
CA ILE A 243 4.69 30.60 -48.29
C ILE A 243 3.77 29.91 -47.28
N VAL A 244 2.73 29.24 -47.75
CA VAL A 244 1.77 28.52 -46.89
C VAL A 244 2.24 27.09 -46.71
N GLU A 245 2.83 26.80 -45.56
CA GLU A 245 3.28 25.45 -45.17
C GLU A 245 2.11 24.74 -44.47
N GLN A 246 1.53 23.75 -45.15
CA GLN A 246 0.39 22.99 -44.65
C GLN A 246 0.88 21.73 -43.90
N ILE A 247 0.31 21.46 -42.72
CA ILE A 247 0.49 20.19 -42.01
C ILE A 247 -0.77 19.32 -42.09
N ASP A 248 -0.53 18.01 -42.21
CA ASP A 248 -1.56 16.98 -42.07
C ASP A 248 -1.71 16.64 -40.59
N LEU A 249 -2.88 16.90 -40.03
CA LEU A 249 -3.20 16.49 -38.66
C LEU A 249 -3.68 15.03 -38.70
N LEU A 250 -2.99 14.15 -37.96
CA LEU A 250 -3.40 12.76 -37.79
C LEU A 250 -4.76 12.70 -37.09
N LYS A 251 -5.69 11.88 -37.63
CA LYS A 251 -7.04 11.67 -37.12
C LYS A 251 -7.02 10.52 -36.11
N ASP A 252 -7.68 10.67 -34.98
CA ASP A 252 -7.81 9.64 -33.94
C ASP A 252 -9.27 9.19 -33.83
N GLU A 253 -9.51 7.92 -33.48
CA GLU A 253 -10.85 7.33 -33.33
C GLU A 253 -11.27 7.33 -31.84
N ASP A 254 -12.31 8.10 -31.51
CA ASP A 254 -12.86 8.14 -30.15
C ASP A 254 -13.89 7.01 -29.93
N LEU A 255 -13.55 6.04 -29.06
CA LEU A 255 -14.38 4.88 -28.72
C LEU A 255 -15.63 5.23 -27.88
N VAL A 256 -15.69 6.43 -27.27
CA VAL A 256 -16.79 6.79 -26.35
C VAL A 256 -17.90 7.58 -27.05
N LEU A 257 -17.59 8.33 -28.12
CA LEU A 257 -18.53 9.25 -28.77
C LEU A 257 -18.65 9.11 -30.29
N SER A 258 -17.91 8.19 -30.93
CA SER A 258 -17.97 8.00 -32.39
C SER A 258 -17.68 9.29 -33.20
N GLU A 259 -16.85 10.20 -32.67
CA GLU A 259 -16.37 11.40 -33.38
C GLU A 259 -14.85 11.34 -33.60
N VAL A 260 -14.40 11.61 -34.83
CA VAL A 260 -13.04 11.34 -35.35
C VAL A 260 -12.03 12.46 -35.02
N LYS A 261 -12.11 13.13 -33.85
CA LYS A 261 -11.31 14.36 -33.64
C LYS A 261 -10.90 14.67 -32.20
N VAL A 262 -9.58 14.63 -31.94
CA VAL A 262 -8.95 15.30 -30.78
C VAL A 262 -8.86 16.80 -31.05
N SER A 263 -9.90 17.54 -30.67
CA SER A 263 -10.00 18.99 -30.81
C SER A 263 -10.01 19.69 -29.45
N SER A 264 -9.65 20.97 -29.39
CA SER A 264 -9.78 21.76 -28.15
C SER A 264 -11.24 21.83 -27.65
N SER A 265 -12.24 21.61 -28.52
CA SER A 265 -13.64 21.40 -28.09
C SER A 265 -13.86 20.07 -27.36
N THR A 266 -13.24 18.99 -27.80
CA THR A 266 -13.37 17.66 -27.17
C THR A 266 -12.80 17.68 -25.76
N ARG A 267 -11.59 18.24 -25.57
CA ARG A 267 -10.99 18.40 -24.23
C ARG A 267 -11.83 19.22 -23.26
N ARG A 268 -12.52 20.25 -23.77
CA ARG A 268 -13.45 21.05 -22.95
C ARG A 268 -14.72 20.27 -22.59
N ARG A 269 -15.19 19.35 -23.45
CA ARG A 269 -16.30 18.44 -23.13
C ARG A 269 -15.88 17.39 -22.09
N GLU A 270 -14.66 16.87 -22.18
CA GLU A 270 -14.11 15.91 -21.20
C GLU A 270 -13.95 16.54 -19.81
N ALA A 271 -13.58 17.82 -19.74
CA ALA A 271 -13.46 18.58 -18.50
C ALA A 271 -14.81 18.83 -17.78
N LEU A 272 -15.94 18.59 -18.43
CA LEU A 272 -17.24 18.71 -17.77
C LEU A 272 -17.44 17.56 -16.78
N GLY A 273 -17.87 17.88 -15.57
CA GLY A 273 -18.00 16.91 -14.49
C GLY A 273 -16.67 16.47 -13.87
N THR A 274 -15.56 17.17 -14.15
CA THR A 274 -14.29 17.02 -13.43
C THR A 274 -14.03 18.24 -12.56
N LEU A 275 -13.14 18.09 -11.58
CA LEU A 275 -12.69 19.21 -10.75
C LEU A 275 -11.81 20.17 -11.57
N LEU A 276 -12.28 21.40 -11.76
CA LEU A 276 -11.59 22.45 -12.52
C LEU A 276 -10.70 23.32 -11.62
N GLN A 277 -11.07 23.47 -10.35
CA GLN A 277 -10.31 24.21 -9.34
C GLN A 277 -10.48 23.56 -7.96
N PRO A 278 -9.48 23.67 -7.06
CA PRO A 278 -9.52 23.05 -5.73
C PRO A 278 -10.75 23.49 -4.92
N PRO A 279 -11.29 22.62 -4.03
CA PRO A 279 -12.40 22.97 -3.14
C PRO A 279 -12.11 24.24 -2.33
N PHE A 280 -13.14 25.05 -2.07
CA PHE A 280 -13.01 26.30 -1.30
C PHE A 280 -12.69 26.07 0.17
N ARG A 281 -13.17 24.95 0.73
CA ARG A 281 -13.01 24.60 2.14
C ARG A 281 -12.70 23.12 2.28
N ALA A 282 -11.79 22.81 3.18
CA ALA A 282 -11.54 21.44 3.59
C ALA A 282 -12.82 20.83 4.21
N PRO A 283 -13.02 19.51 4.08
CA PRO A 283 -14.06 18.79 4.82
C PRO A 283 -13.90 19.01 6.34
N ILE A 284 -15.01 18.98 7.07
CA ILE A 284 -15.02 19.05 8.53
C ILE A 284 -15.53 17.71 9.04
N GLN A 285 -14.75 17.05 9.91
CA GLN A 285 -15.11 15.74 10.46
C GLN A 285 -16.46 15.78 11.19
N GLY A 286 -17.32 14.79 10.93
CA GLY A 286 -18.66 14.70 11.53
C GLY A 286 -19.70 15.65 10.92
N ARG A 287 -19.38 16.36 9.82
CA ARG A 287 -20.30 17.22 9.08
C ARG A 287 -20.33 16.77 7.61
N PRO A 288 -21.48 16.78 6.91
CA PRO A 288 -21.53 16.40 5.50
C PRO A 288 -20.66 17.30 4.63
N TYR A 289 -20.18 16.76 3.51
CA TYR A 289 -19.51 17.54 2.47
C TYR A 289 -20.55 18.38 1.70
N VAL A 290 -20.44 19.70 1.78
CA VAL A 290 -21.46 20.65 1.31
C VAL A 290 -21.13 21.12 -0.11
N ILE A 291 -22.04 20.84 -1.05
CA ILE A 291 -21.95 21.20 -2.45
C ILE A 291 -22.98 22.30 -2.75
N GLY A 292 -22.53 23.47 -3.16
CA GLY A 292 -23.39 24.47 -3.75
C GLY A 292 -23.76 24.08 -5.17
N PHE A 293 -25.04 24.15 -5.54
CA PHE A 293 -25.48 23.80 -6.88
C PHE A 293 -26.29 24.93 -7.53
N THR A 294 -25.74 25.50 -8.60
CA THR A 294 -26.34 26.63 -9.33
C THR A 294 -26.36 26.41 -10.84
N GLY A 295 -26.98 27.34 -11.56
CA GLY A 295 -27.13 27.29 -13.01
C GLY A 295 -28.02 28.42 -13.51
N GLY A 296 -27.78 28.85 -14.75
CA GLY A 296 -28.61 29.84 -15.42
C GLY A 296 -30.05 29.36 -15.61
N ILE A 297 -30.98 30.26 -15.90
CA ILE A 297 -32.35 29.86 -16.28
C ILE A 297 -32.31 28.87 -17.47
N ALA A 298 -33.15 27.83 -17.40
CA ALA A 298 -33.26 26.78 -18.42
C ALA A 298 -31.98 25.94 -18.69
N SER A 299 -30.98 26.03 -17.82
CA SER A 299 -29.74 25.24 -17.87
C SER A 299 -29.90 23.75 -17.55
N GLY A 300 -31.07 23.30 -17.09
CA GLY A 300 -31.29 21.89 -16.72
C GLY A 300 -30.91 21.52 -15.27
N LYS A 301 -30.57 22.50 -14.43
CA LYS A 301 -30.24 22.35 -13.00
C LYS A 301 -31.17 21.38 -12.27
N SER A 302 -32.48 21.60 -12.36
CA SER A 302 -33.45 20.79 -11.62
C SER A 302 -33.50 19.31 -12.04
N ASN A 303 -33.07 18.95 -13.25
CA ASN A 303 -32.98 17.53 -13.65
C ASN A 303 -31.76 16.85 -13.01
N ILE A 304 -30.61 17.54 -12.96
CA ILE A 304 -29.42 17.06 -12.26
C ILE A 304 -29.69 16.95 -10.75
N ALA A 305 -30.35 17.96 -10.15
CA ALA A 305 -30.71 17.93 -8.73
C ALA A 305 -31.62 16.75 -8.38
N LYS A 306 -32.59 16.41 -9.25
CA LYS A 306 -33.43 15.20 -9.10
C LYS A 306 -32.60 13.91 -9.17
N TYR A 307 -31.63 13.85 -10.07
CA TYR A 307 -30.73 12.70 -10.17
C TYR A 307 -29.87 12.53 -8.91
N LEU A 308 -29.23 13.61 -8.44
CA LEU A 308 -28.45 13.59 -7.19
C LEU A 308 -29.30 13.16 -6.00
N LYS A 309 -30.53 13.68 -5.90
CA LYS A 309 -31.48 13.30 -4.85
C LYS A 309 -31.89 11.81 -4.88
N SER A 310 -31.74 11.13 -6.02
CA SER A 310 -32.04 9.70 -6.14
C SER A 310 -30.90 8.80 -5.65
N LEU A 311 -29.72 9.35 -5.41
CA LEU A 311 -28.56 8.63 -4.87
C LEU A 311 -28.71 8.51 -3.34
N THR A 312 -28.20 7.41 -2.78
CA THR A 312 -28.35 7.08 -1.35
C THR A 312 -27.65 8.06 -0.41
N ASP A 313 -26.51 8.60 -0.84
CA ASP A 313 -25.57 9.33 0.03
C ASP A 313 -25.71 10.85 -0.10
N PHE A 314 -26.69 11.31 -0.90
CA PHE A 314 -26.92 12.72 -1.19
C PHE A 314 -28.24 13.21 -0.61
N GLN A 315 -28.17 14.29 0.17
CA GLN A 315 -29.32 15.09 0.55
C GLN A 315 -29.34 16.38 -0.28
N VAL A 316 -30.44 16.65 -1.01
CA VAL A 316 -30.58 17.85 -1.85
C VAL A 316 -31.68 18.75 -1.34
N ILE A 317 -31.37 20.02 -1.06
CA ILE A 317 -32.35 21.04 -0.72
C ILE A 317 -32.52 22.04 -1.86
N ASP A 318 -33.78 22.26 -2.22
CA ASP A 318 -34.22 23.33 -3.13
C ASP A 318 -34.44 24.61 -2.32
N CYS A 319 -33.53 25.58 -2.45
CA CYS A 319 -33.59 26.83 -1.69
C CYS A 319 -34.77 27.71 -2.12
N ASP A 320 -35.23 27.62 -3.37
CA ASP A 320 -36.39 28.39 -3.84
C ASP A 320 -37.66 27.89 -3.14
N LYS A 321 -37.80 26.56 -2.94
CA LYS A 321 -38.87 25.99 -2.12
C LYS A 321 -38.70 26.31 -0.63
N LEU A 322 -37.49 26.16 -0.10
CA LEU A 322 -37.22 26.44 1.31
C LEU A 322 -37.55 27.88 1.67
N ALA A 323 -37.20 28.84 0.81
CA ALA A 323 -37.57 30.25 0.98
C ALA A 323 -39.09 30.43 1.08
N HIS A 324 -39.87 29.74 0.27
CA HIS A 324 -41.34 29.82 0.34
C HIS A 324 -41.90 29.29 1.66
N ASP A 325 -41.36 28.19 2.18
CA ASP A 325 -41.81 27.59 3.43
C ASP A 325 -41.52 28.49 4.64
N THR A 326 -40.56 29.41 4.52
CA THR A 326 -40.21 30.37 5.58
C THR A 326 -41.14 31.57 5.69
N TYR A 327 -42.07 31.76 4.74
CA TYR A 327 -43.05 32.86 4.72
C TYR A 327 -44.36 32.55 5.45
N THR A 328 -44.35 31.60 6.38
CA THR A 328 -45.50 31.25 7.21
C THR A 328 -45.93 32.41 8.12
N PRO A 329 -47.25 32.58 8.38
CA PRO A 329 -47.76 33.62 9.28
C PRO A 329 -47.05 33.62 10.63
N GLY A 330 -46.58 34.79 11.06
CA GLY A 330 -45.93 34.98 12.36
C GLY A 330 -44.45 34.55 12.42
N SER A 331 -43.86 34.06 11.31
CA SER A 331 -42.42 33.81 11.27
C SER A 331 -41.62 35.11 11.38
N LYS A 332 -40.42 35.05 11.98
CA LYS A 332 -39.51 36.20 12.12
C LYS A 332 -39.19 36.84 10.76
N LEU A 333 -39.10 36.04 9.70
CA LEU A 333 -38.85 36.52 8.34
C LEU A 333 -40.09 37.22 7.75
N CYS A 334 -41.28 36.67 7.96
CA CYS A 334 -42.54 37.26 7.51
C CYS A 334 -42.77 38.66 8.08
N LEU A 335 -42.51 38.84 9.39
CA LEU A 335 -42.61 40.15 10.06
C LEU A 335 -41.64 41.17 9.46
N ARG A 336 -40.36 40.79 9.27
CA ARG A 336 -39.35 41.68 8.67
C ARG A 336 -39.69 42.07 7.24
N ILE A 337 -40.29 41.17 6.46
CA ILE A 337 -40.76 41.47 5.10
C ILE A 337 -41.95 42.43 5.14
N GLY A 338 -42.91 42.22 6.05
CA GLY A 338 -44.06 43.11 6.23
C GLY A 338 -43.67 44.52 6.68
N GLU A 339 -42.64 44.65 7.52
CA GLU A 339 -42.05 45.94 7.89
C GLU A 339 -41.33 46.62 6.71
N ALA A 340 -40.63 45.84 5.89
CA ALA A 340 -39.84 46.36 4.79
C ALA A 340 -40.66 46.75 3.55
N PHE A 341 -41.82 46.12 3.36
CA PHE A 341 -42.70 46.28 2.21
C PHE A 341 -44.17 46.37 2.67
N GLU A 342 -44.74 47.57 2.63
CA GLU A 342 -46.12 47.80 3.08
C GLU A 342 -47.15 47.06 2.21
N GLY A 343 -48.19 46.51 2.84
CA GLY A 343 -49.34 45.90 2.14
C GLY A 343 -49.08 44.54 1.50
N VAL A 344 -47.92 43.93 1.75
CA VAL A 344 -47.55 42.59 1.21
C VAL A 344 -48.04 41.43 2.08
N LEU A 345 -48.58 41.69 3.27
CA LEU A 345 -49.20 40.65 4.09
C LEU A 345 -50.67 40.47 3.69
N ASP A 346 -51.12 39.22 3.61
CA ASP A 346 -52.53 38.88 3.39
C ASP A 346 -53.35 38.91 4.68
N THR A 347 -54.64 38.60 4.60
CA THR A 347 -55.56 38.61 5.74
C THR A 347 -55.24 37.56 6.82
N THR A 348 -54.40 36.57 6.50
CA THR A 348 -53.94 35.54 7.44
C THR A 348 -52.62 35.92 8.10
N GLY A 349 -51.99 37.03 7.67
CA GLY A 349 -50.68 37.45 8.11
C GLY A 349 -49.52 36.73 7.41
N ALA A 350 -49.77 36.01 6.32
CA ALA A 350 -48.73 35.44 5.44
C ALA A 350 -48.29 36.46 4.38
N VAL A 351 -47.13 36.25 3.76
CA VAL A 351 -46.67 37.07 2.62
C VAL A 351 -47.44 36.74 1.34
N ASP A 352 -48.16 37.71 0.78
CA ASP A 352 -48.74 37.67 -0.56
C ASP A 352 -47.64 37.80 -1.63
N ARG A 353 -47.17 36.63 -2.08
CA ARG A 353 -46.09 36.50 -3.08
C ARG A 353 -46.38 37.21 -4.40
N LYS A 354 -47.64 37.32 -4.82
CA LYS A 354 -47.99 38.00 -6.08
C LYS A 354 -47.77 39.50 -5.94
N LYS A 355 -48.21 40.09 -4.82
CA LYS A 355 -47.98 41.50 -4.52
C LYS A 355 -46.50 41.80 -4.31
N LEU A 356 -45.82 41.02 -3.48
CA LEU A 356 -44.39 41.19 -3.23
C LEU A 356 -43.58 41.06 -4.54
N GLY A 357 -43.89 40.04 -5.35
CA GLY A 357 -43.29 39.83 -6.67
C GLY A 357 -43.44 41.06 -7.57
N ALA A 358 -44.65 41.63 -7.69
CA ALA A 358 -44.87 42.83 -8.50
C ALA A 358 -44.00 44.02 -8.05
N ILE A 359 -43.86 44.24 -6.74
CA ILE A 359 -43.07 45.34 -6.16
C ILE A 359 -41.57 45.15 -6.41
N VAL A 360 -41.06 43.93 -6.27
CA VAL A 360 -39.63 43.66 -6.39
C VAL A 360 -39.21 43.46 -7.86
N PHE A 361 -40.02 42.81 -8.70
CA PHE A 361 -39.65 42.62 -10.11
C PHE A 361 -39.52 43.94 -10.89
N SER A 362 -40.27 44.98 -10.51
CA SER A 362 -40.22 46.29 -11.16
C SER A 362 -39.10 47.22 -10.67
N ASN A 363 -38.44 46.93 -9.54
CA ASN A 363 -37.42 47.81 -8.95
C ASN A 363 -36.18 47.04 -8.45
N PRO A 364 -35.00 47.22 -9.06
CA PRO A 364 -33.74 46.59 -8.61
C PRO A 364 -33.37 46.87 -7.15
N GLU A 365 -33.61 48.07 -6.63
CA GLU A 365 -33.31 48.42 -5.22
C GLU A 365 -34.22 47.65 -4.25
N HIS A 366 -35.49 47.47 -4.61
CA HIS A 366 -36.42 46.67 -3.83
C HIS A 366 -36.03 45.18 -3.82
N ARG A 367 -35.53 44.64 -4.95
CA ARG A 367 -34.97 43.27 -4.98
C ARG A 367 -33.78 43.15 -4.04
N LEU A 368 -32.85 44.10 -4.08
CA LEU A 368 -31.68 44.09 -3.20
C LEU A 368 -32.10 44.16 -1.73
N LYS A 369 -33.05 45.03 -1.40
CA LYS A 369 -33.60 45.14 -0.04
C LYS A 369 -34.23 43.83 0.43
N LEU A 370 -35.02 43.17 -0.43
CA LEU A 370 -35.60 41.85 -0.11
C LEU A 370 -34.52 40.79 0.11
N ASN A 371 -33.55 40.71 -0.81
CA ASN A 371 -32.45 39.74 -0.74
C ASN A 371 -31.62 39.91 0.54
N ASN A 372 -31.33 41.15 0.96
CA ASN A 372 -30.61 41.44 2.21
C ASN A 372 -31.36 41.01 3.47
N ILE A 373 -32.68 40.83 3.39
CA ILE A 373 -33.50 40.33 4.50
C ILE A 373 -33.59 38.79 4.44
N VAL A 374 -33.85 38.24 3.25
CA VAL A 374 -34.15 36.81 3.05
C VAL A 374 -32.88 35.96 3.08
N TRP A 375 -31.80 36.36 2.41
CA TRP A 375 -30.62 35.51 2.26
C TRP A 375 -29.92 35.17 3.58
N PRO A 376 -29.71 36.11 4.53
CA PRO A 376 -29.11 35.75 5.82
C PRO A 376 -29.97 34.77 6.61
N ALA A 377 -31.29 35.00 6.68
CA ALA A 377 -32.22 34.12 7.40
C ALA A 377 -32.28 32.72 6.77
N LEU A 378 -32.23 32.64 5.44
CA LEU A 378 -32.24 31.37 4.74
C LEU A 378 -30.93 30.60 4.92
N MET A 379 -29.79 31.29 4.97
CA MET A 379 -28.49 30.67 5.26
C MET A 379 -28.44 30.07 6.67
N GLU A 380 -29.02 30.73 7.68
CA GLU A 380 -29.14 30.16 9.05
C GLU A 380 -29.89 28.82 9.03
N ILE A 381 -31.02 28.75 8.32
CA ILE A 381 -31.81 27.51 8.18
C ILE A 381 -31.05 26.44 7.39
N ILE A 382 -30.28 26.84 6.38
CA ILE A 382 -29.45 25.90 5.61
C ILE A 382 -28.35 25.30 6.51
N GLU A 383 -27.66 26.10 7.32
CA GLU A 383 -26.64 25.62 8.27
C GLU A 383 -27.25 24.65 9.29
N GLU A 384 -28.42 24.97 9.85
CA GLU A 384 -29.14 24.05 10.76
C GLU A 384 -29.46 22.71 10.08
N LYS A 385 -29.86 22.74 8.81
CA LYS A 385 -30.14 21.51 8.04
C LYS A 385 -28.86 20.74 7.68
N ILE A 386 -27.74 21.43 7.49
CA ILE A 386 -26.41 20.80 7.29
C ILE A 386 -26.01 20.07 8.57
N ASP A 387 -26.18 20.69 9.74
CA ASP A 387 -25.85 20.09 11.05
C ASP A 387 -26.70 18.87 11.39
N GLN A 388 -27.94 18.81 10.87
CA GLN A 388 -28.87 17.69 11.08
C GLN A 388 -28.76 16.59 10.01
N CYS A 389 -27.84 16.74 9.04
CA CYS A 389 -27.72 15.79 7.94
C CYS A 389 -26.89 14.58 8.33
N GLU A 390 -27.48 13.39 8.20
CA GLU A 390 -26.79 12.11 8.41
C GLU A 390 -26.19 11.53 7.11
N LYS A 391 -26.45 12.17 5.96
CA LYS A 391 -25.88 11.79 4.66
C LYS A 391 -24.48 12.36 4.51
N GLU A 392 -23.63 11.69 3.73
CA GLU A 392 -22.26 12.13 3.46
C GLU A 392 -22.21 13.43 2.66
N PHE A 393 -23.10 13.60 1.68
CA PHE A 393 -23.12 14.75 0.79
C PHE A 393 -24.38 15.57 0.92
N PHE A 394 -24.21 16.89 0.99
CA PHE A 394 -25.31 17.83 1.14
C PHE A 394 -25.29 18.89 0.04
N VAL A 395 -26.33 18.92 -0.79
CA VAL A 395 -26.42 19.78 -1.96
C VAL A 395 -27.39 20.92 -1.70
N VAL A 396 -26.88 22.15 -1.78
CA VAL A 396 -27.65 23.39 -1.65
C VAL A 396 -27.96 23.94 -3.04
N GLU A 397 -29.15 23.64 -3.56
CA GLU A 397 -29.59 24.08 -4.88
C GLU A 397 -30.19 25.49 -4.81
N ALA A 398 -29.55 26.48 -5.44
CA ALA A 398 -30.06 27.86 -5.51
C ALA A 398 -29.69 28.54 -6.84
N ALA A 399 -30.62 29.33 -7.41
CA ALA A 399 -30.37 30.05 -8.67
C ALA A 399 -29.40 31.25 -8.51
N ALA A 400 -29.43 31.93 -7.36
CA ALA A 400 -28.63 33.12 -7.06
C ALA A 400 -27.50 32.85 -6.06
N LEU A 401 -26.94 31.64 -6.08
CA LEU A 401 -25.96 31.16 -5.09
C LEU A 401 -24.65 31.97 -5.12
N ILE A 402 -24.19 32.35 -6.31
CA ILE A 402 -22.96 33.14 -6.48
C ILE A 402 -23.20 34.59 -6.05
N GLU A 403 -24.31 35.18 -6.50
CA GLU A 403 -24.74 36.53 -6.19
C GLU A 403 -24.95 36.74 -4.68
N ALA A 404 -25.45 35.71 -3.98
CA ALA A 404 -25.62 35.71 -2.53
C ALA A 404 -24.31 35.45 -1.76
N GLY A 405 -23.22 35.09 -2.44
CA GLY A 405 -21.93 34.79 -1.82
C GLY A 405 -21.88 33.46 -1.06
N TRP A 406 -22.90 32.61 -1.19
CA TRP A 406 -23.05 31.37 -0.40
C TRP A 406 -22.01 30.31 -0.75
N HIS A 407 -21.51 30.28 -1.99
CA HIS A 407 -20.47 29.35 -2.45
C HIS A 407 -19.22 29.38 -1.57
N LYS A 408 -18.88 30.54 -0.99
CA LYS A 408 -17.73 30.71 -0.08
C LYS A 408 -17.90 30.02 1.27
N ARG A 409 -19.12 29.56 1.60
CA ARG A 409 -19.45 28.81 2.81
C ARG A 409 -19.53 27.30 2.57
N MET A 410 -19.35 26.86 1.34
CA MET A 410 -19.49 25.46 0.91
C MET A 410 -18.11 24.87 0.61
N ASN A 411 -18.02 23.55 0.50
CA ASN A 411 -16.79 22.88 0.10
C ASN A 411 -16.54 23.09 -1.39
N GLU A 412 -17.56 22.90 -2.21
CA GLU A 412 -17.50 23.09 -3.67
C GLU A 412 -18.71 23.85 -4.22
N LEU A 413 -18.52 24.50 -5.36
CA LEU A 413 -19.58 25.02 -6.21
C LEU A 413 -19.66 24.24 -7.52
N TRP A 414 -20.82 23.66 -7.75
CA TRP A 414 -21.20 22.95 -8.96
C TRP A 414 -22.15 23.84 -9.78
N THR A 415 -21.86 24.00 -11.06
CA THR A 415 -22.70 24.81 -11.95
C THR A 415 -23.06 24.10 -13.24
N VAL A 416 -24.32 24.23 -13.66
CA VAL A 416 -24.73 23.81 -15.00
C VAL A 416 -24.94 25.01 -15.95
N ILE A 417 -24.42 24.88 -17.16
CA ILE A 417 -24.51 25.87 -18.23
C ILE A 417 -25.13 25.28 -19.50
N VAL A 418 -25.62 26.16 -20.36
CA VAL A 418 -25.96 25.91 -21.78
C VAL A 418 -25.66 27.18 -22.56
N SER A 419 -25.54 27.08 -23.89
CA SER A 419 -25.34 28.27 -24.73
C SER A 419 -26.49 29.26 -24.55
N ARG A 420 -26.19 30.55 -24.79
CA ARG A 420 -27.20 31.61 -24.70
C ARG A 420 -28.37 31.36 -25.66
N GLU A 421 -28.10 30.89 -26.88
CA GLU A 421 -29.15 30.58 -27.85
C GLU A 421 -30.03 29.41 -27.38
N GLU A 422 -29.42 28.39 -26.77
CA GLU A 422 -30.14 27.25 -26.18
C GLU A 422 -31.04 27.68 -25.03
N ALA A 423 -30.52 28.49 -24.10
CA ALA A 423 -31.30 29.01 -22.99
C ALA A 423 -32.51 29.81 -23.46
N LEU A 424 -32.32 30.74 -24.41
CA LEU A 424 -33.41 31.51 -25.01
C LEU A 424 -34.48 30.60 -25.62
N ARG A 425 -34.07 29.62 -26.43
CA ARG A 425 -34.99 28.66 -27.04
C ARG A 425 -35.81 27.90 -26.00
N ARG A 426 -35.16 27.43 -24.93
CA ARG A 426 -35.82 26.68 -23.85
C ARG A 426 -36.78 27.56 -23.04
N ILE A 427 -36.43 28.82 -22.76
CA ILE A 427 -37.31 29.75 -22.04
C ILE A 427 -38.55 30.03 -22.88
N CYS A 428 -38.38 30.39 -24.16
CA CYS A 428 -39.50 30.66 -25.07
C CYS A 428 -40.43 29.44 -25.19
N ALA A 429 -39.86 28.24 -25.37
CA ALA A 429 -40.63 27.01 -25.51
C ALA A 429 -41.36 26.57 -24.23
N ARG A 430 -40.71 26.69 -23.06
CA ARG A 430 -41.25 26.25 -21.77
C ARG A 430 -42.23 27.25 -21.17
N ASP A 431 -41.93 28.54 -21.25
CA ASP A 431 -42.67 29.60 -20.56
C ASP A 431 -43.66 30.33 -21.48
N GLY A 432 -43.61 30.10 -22.81
CA GLY A 432 -44.51 30.72 -23.79
C GLY A 432 -44.34 32.24 -23.93
N VAL A 433 -43.15 32.77 -23.64
CA VAL A 433 -42.85 34.21 -23.65
C VAL A 433 -42.15 34.65 -24.94
N PRO A 434 -42.31 35.92 -25.37
CA PRO A 434 -41.52 36.49 -26.47
C PRO A 434 -40.01 36.46 -26.19
N GLU A 435 -39.21 36.35 -27.25
CA GLU A 435 -37.73 36.29 -27.16
C GLU A 435 -37.14 37.49 -26.41
N LYS A 436 -37.70 38.70 -26.60
CA LYS A 436 -37.28 39.92 -25.89
C LYS A 436 -37.44 39.81 -24.37
N ASP A 437 -38.50 39.16 -23.90
CA ASP A 437 -38.76 38.95 -22.47
C ASP A 437 -37.86 37.84 -21.91
N ALA A 438 -37.64 36.77 -22.68
CA ALA A 438 -36.67 35.74 -22.35
C ALA A 438 -35.25 36.31 -22.24
N GLU A 439 -34.89 37.23 -23.13
CA GLU A 439 -33.60 37.91 -23.13
C GLU A 439 -33.44 38.84 -21.93
N ALA A 440 -34.48 39.61 -21.57
CA ALA A 440 -34.48 40.44 -20.37
C ALA A 440 -34.26 39.61 -19.10
N ARG A 441 -34.87 38.42 -19.01
CA ARG A 441 -34.65 37.48 -17.90
C ARG A 441 -33.21 36.96 -17.85
N LEU A 442 -32.66 36.60 -19.01
CA LEU A 442 -31.31 36.06 -19.10
C LEU A 442 -30.24 37.13 -18.79
N ASN A 443 -30.48 38.38 -19.21
CA ASN A 443 -29.62 39.54 -18.91
C ASN A 443 -29.67 39.98 -17.44
N ALA A 444 -30.71 39.60 -16.70
CA ALA A 444 -30.84 39.94 -15.28
C ALA A 444 -29.96 39.04 -14.38
N GLN A 445 -29.41 37.94 -14.92
CA GLN A 445 -28.54 37.02 -14.19
C GLN A 445 -27.07 37.27 -14.56
N ILE A 446 -26.13 36.80 -13.72
CA ILE A 446 -24.72 36.76 -14.13
C ILE A 446 -24.54 35.94 -15.41
N ASP A 447 -23.49 36.19 -16.19
CA ASP A 447 -23.18 35.42 -17.39
C ASP A 447 -22.55 34.04 -17.06
N ASN A 448 -22.45 33.16 -18.06
CA ASN A 448 -21.86 31.82 -17.88
C ASN A 448 -20.37 31.88 -17.53
N LYS A 449 -19.62 32.88 -18.04
CA LYS A 449 -18.17 32.97 -17.78
C LYS A 449 -17.91 33.20 -16.29
N LYS A 450 -18.63 34.15 -15.68
CA LYS A 450 -18.58 34.42 -14.23
C LYS A 450 -18.99 33.20 -13.40
N ARG A 451 -19.95 32.42 -13.89
CA ARG A 451 -20.33 31.16 -13.23
C ARG A 451 -19.21 30.14 -13.26
N VAL A 452 -18.65 29.89 -14.44
CA VAL A 452 -17.57 28.93 -14.65
C VAL A 452 -16.35 29.30 -13.81
N ASP A 453 -15.95 30.58 -13.82
CA ASP A 453 -14.80 31.07 -13.07
C ASP A 453 -14.95 30.88 -11.55
N ALA A 454 -16.19 30.94 -11.05
CA ALA A 454 -16.49 30.73 -9.64
C ALA A 454 -16.75 29.26 -9.27
N SER A 455 -16.74 28.31 -10.22
CA SER A 455 -17.19 26.93 -9.98
C SER A 455 -16.05 25.92 -9.92
N ASN A 456 -16.11 25.00 -8.97
CA ASN A 456 -15.22 23.84 -8.87
C ASN A 456 -15.53 22.81 -9.95
N VAL A 457 -16.81 22.59 -10.25
CA VAL A 457 -17.27 21.63 -11.25
C VAL A 457 -18.30 22.28 -12.16
N VAL A 458 -18.18 22.03 -13.47
CA VAL A 458 -19.10 22.56 -14.48
C VAL A 458 -19.74 21.43 -15.26
N PHE A 459 -21.05 21.53 -15.48
CA PHE A 459 -21.86 20.64 -16.30
C PHE A 459 -22.43 21.41 -17.51
N CYS A 460 -22.66 20.71 -18.62
CA CYS A 460 -23.36 21.26 -19.77
C CYS A 460 -24.49 20.33 -20.19
N SER A 461 -25.72 20.86 -20.22
CA SER A 461 -26.91 20.10 -20.65
C SER A 461 -27.33 20.38 -22.09
N GLN A 462 -26.40 20.83 -22.94
CA GLN A 462 -26.69 21.19 -24.33
C GLN A 462 -26.99 19.97 -25.22
N TRP A 463 -26.46 18.81 -24.87
CA TRP A 463 -26.56 17.57 -25.65
C TRP A 463 -27.60 16.59 -25.08
N ALA A 464 -27.52 15.32 -25.49
CA ALA A 464 -28.38 14.25 -25.02
C ALA A 464 -28.31 14.09 -23.49
N TYR A 465 -29.40 13.59 -22.91
CA TYR A 465 -29.52 13.42 -21.46
C TYR A 465 -28.42 12.52 -20.89
N GLU A 466 -28.06 11.48 -21.63
CA GLU A 466 -27.03 10.50 -21.30
C GLU A 466 -25.66 11.16 -21.16
N GLU A 467 -25.34 12.16 -21.99
CA GLU A 467 -24.09 12.92 -21.86
C GLU A 467 -24.07 13.75 -20.57
N THR A 468 -25.20 14.39 -20.24
CA THR A 468 -25.32 15.15 -18.99
C THR A 468 -25.18 14.22 -17.79
N ARG A 469 -25.82 13.05 -17.85
CA ARG A 469 -25.74 12.04 -16.80
C ARG A 469 -24.32 11.52 -16.62
N ALA A 470 -23.59 11.25 -17.70
CA ALA A 470 -22.20 10.83 -17.64
C ALA A 470 -21.31 11.88 -16.97
N GLN A 471 -21.51 13.17 -17.27
CA GLN A 471 -20.79 14.24 -16.57
C GLN A 471 -21.07 14.24 -15.06
N VAL A 472 -22.34 14.08 -14.66
CA VAL A 472 -22.72 14.03 -13.23
C VAL A 472 -22.15 12.80 -12.54
N MET A 473 -22.16 11.63 -13.19
CA MET A 473 -21.54 10.41 -12.66
C MET A 473 -20.05 10.59 -12.42
N ARG A 474 -19.31 11.19 -13.37
CA ARG A 474 -17.89 11.50 -13.18
C ARG A 474 -17.65 12.37 -11.94
N ALA A 475 -18.46 13.40 -11.73
CA ALA A 475 -18.31 14.29 -10.59
C ALA A 475 -18.62 13.59 -9.26
N VAL A 476 -19.66 12.76 -9.22
CA VAL A 476 -20.02 11.97 -8.04
C VAL A 476 -18.92 10.96 -7.70
N GLU A 477 -18.44 10.18 -8.68
CA GLU A 477 -17.36 9.22 -8.47
C GLU A 477 -16.06 9.88 -8.01
N ALA A 478 -15.76 11.09 -8.49
CA ALA A 478 -14.58 11.83 -8.08
C ALA A 478 -14.67 12.27 -6.61
N ILE A 479 -15.82 12.81 -6.19
CA ILE A 479 -16.01 13.24 -4.80
C ILE A 479 -16.08 12.03 -3.85
N MET A 480 -16.74 10.93 -4.22
CA MET A 480 -16.78 9.72 -3.39
C MET A 480 -15.37 9.14 -3.19
N ARG A 481 -14.56 9.06 -4.24
CA ARG A 481 -13.15 8.66 -4.13
C ARG A 481 -12.32 9.61 -3.28
N ALA A 482 -12.55 10.91 -3.40
CA ALA A 482 -11.88 11.90 -2.55
C ALA A 482 -12.29 11.75 -1.08
N ALA A 483 -13.56 11.47 -0.81
CA ALA A 483 -14.06 11.20 0.54
C ALA A 483 -13.48 9.91 1.13
N GLU A 484 -13.41 8.82 0.37
CA GLU A 484 -12.75 7.57 0.77
C GLU A 484 -11.26 7.80 1.12
N LEU A 485 -10.55 8.59 0.30
CA LEU A 485 -9.16 8.96 0.55
C LEU A 485 -8.99 9.91 1.75
N MET A 486 -10.01 10.73 2.05
CA MET A 486 -10.03 11.66 3.19
C MET A 486 -10.45 10.98 4.50
N GLU A 487 -11.27 9.93 4.46
CA GLU A 487 -11.48 9.03 5.60
C GLU A 487 -10.22 8.23 5.94
N GLU A 488 -9.34 8.02 4.95
CA GLU A 488 -7.97 7.51 5.16
C GLU A 488 -6.96 8.56 5.67
N ASP A 489 -7.26 9.87 5.58
CA ASP A 489 -6.38 10.98 6.00
C ASP A 489 -6.80 11.50 7.39
N SER A 490 -6.24 10.84 8.40
CA SER A 490 -7.00 10.38 9.56
C SER A 490 -6.92 11.29 10.80
N GLY A 491 -6.85 12.60 10.59
CA GLY A 491 -6.83 13.59 11.68
C GLY A 491 -5.55 13.57 12.54
N TYR A 492 -4.56 12.78 12.16
CA TYR A 492 -3.29 12.67 12.86
C TYR A 492 -2.34 13.81 12.48
N VAL A 493 -1.66 14.38 13.47
CA VAL A 493 -0.68 15.47 13.33
C VAL A 493 0.67 14.93 12.83
N TRP A 494 0.96 13.65 13.00
CA TRP A 494 2.23 13.01 12.65
C TRP A 494 2.05 11.90 11.62
N ASP A 495 2.43 12.20 10.36
CA ASP A 495 2.41 11.30 9.21
C ASP A 495 3.83 10.81 8.83
N SER A 496 3.93 9.89 7.86
CA SER A 496 5.21 9.36 7.37
C SER A 496 6.17 10.48 6.91
N ASN A 497 5.65 11.57 6.33
CA ASN A 497 6.48 12.67 5.84
C ASN A 497 7.18 13.41 6.97
N ARG A 498 6.51 13.63 8.10
CA ARG A 498 7.12 14.28 9.27
C ARG A 498 8.21 13.42 9.92
N PHE A 499 8.01 12.11 10.02
CA PHE A 499 9.07 11.22 10.49
C PHE A 499 10.24 11.17 9.50
N LEU A 500 9.97 11.21 8.19
CA LEU A 500 11.01 11.31 7.17
C LEU A 500 11.79 12.62 7.27
N ALA A 501 11.14 13.75 7.54
CA ALA A 501 11.80 15.03 7.73
C ALA A 501 12.76 15.02 8.93
N LEU A 502 12.37 14.39 10.06
CA LEU A 502 13.26 14.18 11.20
C LEU A 502 14.44 13.27 10.87
N ARG A 503 14.21 12.25 10.04
CA ARG A 503 15.28 11.39 9.53
C ARG A 503 16.28 12.16 8.68
N GLU A 504 15.80 13.03 7.80
CA GLU A 504 16.64 13.90 6.99
C GLU A 504 17.44 14.89 7.86
N GLU A 505 16.81 15.45 8.90
CA GLU A 505 17.47 16.32 9.89
C GLU A 505 18.65 15.59 10.56
N LEU A 506 18.46 14.34 10.99
CA LEU A 506 19.53 13.50 11.53
C LEU A 506 20.64 13.21 10.50
N LEU A 507 20.28 12.98 9.23
CA LEU A 507 21.25 12.67 8.18
C LEU A 507 22.10 13.89 7.78
N GLN A 508 21.55 15.10 7.90
CA GLN A 508 22.30 16.34 7.69
C GLN A 508 23.33 16.59 8.79
N GLU A 509 22.99 16.25 10.03
CA GLU A 509 23.86 16.46 11.20
C GLU A 509 23.96 15.19 12.06
N LYS A 510 24.70 14.20 11.56
CA LYS A 510 24.78 12.86 12.17
C LYS A 510 25.70 12.81 13.40
N ASN A 511 25.25 13.35 14.53
CA ASN A 511 25.94 13.29 15.81
C ASN A 511 25.02 12.85 16.97
N GLU A 512 25.62 12.56 18.13
CA GLU A 512 24.90 12.05 19.30
C GLU A 512 23.94 13.08 19.91
N ASP A 513 24.36 14.35 19.97
CA ASP A 513 23.54 15.44 20.53
C ASP A 513 22.27 15.64 19.71
N LYS A 514 22.38 15.60 18.38
CA LYS A 514 21.26 15.71 17.45
C LYS A 514 20.30 14.53 17.56
N ALA A 515 20.84 13.31 17.68
CA ALA A 515 20.03 12.12 17.89
C ALA A 515 19.23 12.22 19.20
N LEU A 516 19.85 12.71 20.29
CA LEU A 516 19.19 12.90 21.57
C LEU A 516 18.14 14.02 21.55
N GLU A 517 18.41 15.10 20.83
CA GLU A 517 17.45 16.20 20.60
C GLU A 517 16.19 15.68 19.90
N ILE A 518 16.34 14.94 18.80
CA ILE A 518 15.22 14.38 18.03
C ILE A 518 14.46 13.35 18.87
N LEU A 519 15.16 12.47 19.59
CA LEU A 519 14.53 11.52 20.51
C LEU A 519 13.70 12.23 21.60
N THR A 520 14.19 13.34 22.14
CA THR A 520 13.46 14.13 23.14
C THR A 520 12.20 14.79 22.55
N ARG A 521 12.27 15.23 21.29
CA ARG A 521 11.09 15.72 20.55
C ARG A 521 10.08 14.61 20.34
N LEU A 522 10.52 13.41 19.96
CA LEU A 522 9.65 12.25 19.78
C LEU A 522 8.96 11.83 21.08
N LEU A 523 9.64 11.89 22.24
CA LEU A 523 9.03 11.63 23.55
C LEU A 523 7.90 12.61 23.91
N SER A 524 7.88 13.79 23.30
CA SER A 524 6.88 14.83 23.58
C SER A 524 5.65 14.73 22.66
N ILE A 525 5.64 13.77 21.74
CA ILE A 525 4.53 13.54 20.81
C ILE A 525 3.41 12.79 21.53
N ASP A 526 2.18 13.25 21.34
CA ASP A 526 0.99 12.52 21.72
C ASP A 526 0.72 11.41 20.70
N GLU A 527 0.71 10.14 21.14
CA GLU A 527 0.54 8.97 20.28
C GLU A 527 -0.80 8.96 19.55
N GLU A 528 -1.86 9.52 20.17
CA GLU A 528 -3.17 9.67 19.52
C GLU A 528 -3.13 10.60 18.31
N THR A 529 -2.04 11.35 18.14
CA THR A 529 -1.82 12.25 17.00
C THR A 529 -0.92 11.63 15.93
N VAL A 530 -0.53 10.36 16.03
CA VAL A 530 0.32 9.66 15.07
C VAL A 530 -0.52 8.77 14.16
N ASP A 531 -0.32 8.90 12.84
CA ASP A 531 -0.94 8.03 11.85
C ASP A 531 -0.53 6.57 12.11
N PRO A 532 -1.47 5.64 12.36
CA PRO A 532 -1.19 4.22 12.55
C PRO A 532 -0.38 3.61 11.40
N LEU A 533 -0.52 4.14 10.18
CA LEU A 533 0.25 3.70 9.00
C LEU A 533 1.68 4.26 8.99
N ALA A 534 1.93 5.37 9.67
CA ALA A 534 3.26 5.97 9.82
C ALA A 534 4.09 5.32 10.93
N TRP A 535 3.52 4.39 11.70
CA TRP A 535 4.23 3.73 12.81
C TRP A 535 5.48 2.98 12.37
N MET A 536 5.49 2.42 11.14
CA MET A 536 6.69 1.79 10.59
C MET A 536 7.83 2.79 10.38
N ASP A 537 7.53 3.98 9.86
CA ASP A 537 8.53 5.03 9.65
C ASP A 537 9.03 5.61 10.97
N ALA A 538 8.14 5.78 11.95
CA ALA A 538 8.49 6.18 13.32
C ALA A 538 9.42 5.16 13.97
N LYS A 539 9.11 3.86 13.85
CA LYS A 539 9.96 2.76 14.35
C LYS A 539 11.33 2.76 13.69
N ASP A 540 11.40 2.90 12.36
CA ASP A 540 12.66 2.95 11.63
C ASP A 540 13.52 4.14 12.05
N LEU A 541 12.90 5.31 12.26
CA LEU A 541 13.57 6.50 12.78
C LEU A 541 14.09 6.28 14.21
N ILE A 542 13.27 5.76 15.12
CA ILE A 542 13.67 5.48 16.51
C ILE A 542 14.86 4.51 16.54
N VAL A 543 14.83 3.43 15.75
CA VAL A 543 15.95 2.48 15.67
C VAL A 543 17.21 3.17 15.16
N LEU A 544 17.11 4.01 14.13
CA LEU A 544 18.25 4.75 13.59
C LEU A 544 18.85 5.74 14.61
N LEU A 545 17.99 6.44 15.35
CA LEU A 545 18.40 7.37 16.41
C LEU A 545 19.10 6.64 17.55
N LEU A 546 18.52 5.52 18.03
CA LEU A 546 19.11 4.68 19.06
C LEU A 546 20.46 4.09 18.61
N GLN A 547 20.61 3.68 17.35
CA GLN A 547 21.89 3.20 16.81
C GLN A 547 22.96 4.29 16.69
N THR A 548 22.56 5.57 16.72
CA THR A 548 23.51 6.70 16.67
C THR A 548 24.13 6.99 18.03
N ILE A 549 23.48 6.59 19.14
CA ILE A 549 23.98 6.75 20.51
C ILE A 549 24.33 5.38 21.09
N THR A 550 25.52 5.20 21.65
CA THR A 550 25.86 3.88 22.22
C THR A 550 24.98 3.54 23.42
N ALA A 551 24.60 2.27 23.56
CA ALA A 551 23.81 1.78 24.69
C ALA A 551 24.44 2.12 26.04
N ASP A 552 25.78 2.06 26.12
CA ASP A 552 26.53 2.42 27.33
C ASP A 552 26.34 3.88 27.72
N LYS A 553 26.36 4.81 26.76
CA LYS A 553 26.11 6.24 27.01
C LYS A 553 24.66 6.51 27.42
N LEU A 554 23.70 5.84 26.77
CA LEU A 554 22.29 5.96 27.16
C LEU A 554 22.05 5.52 28.61
N LEU A 555 22.69 4.44 29.04
CA LEU A 555 22.53 3.90 30.40
C LEU A 555 23.34 4.67 31.47
N SER A 556 24.51 5.20 31.12
CA SER A 556 25.42 5.86 32.09
C SER A 556 25.29 7.39 32.13
N GLN A 557 25.00 8.05 30.99
CA GLN A 557 24.97 9.51 30.88
C GLN A 557 23.54 10.05 30.66
N HIS A 558 22.67 9.29 30.00
CA HIS A 558 21.28 9.71 29.69
C HIS A 558 20.23 8.84 30.37
N GLN A 559 20.52 8.31 31.56
CA GLN A 559 19.63 7.39 32.28
C GLN A 559 18.23 7.99 32.53
N ILE A 560 18.14 9.30 32.79
CA ILE A 560 16.87 10.00 33.03
C ILE A 560 15.98 9.96 31.78
N PHE A 561 16.57 10.14 30.58
CA PHE A 561 15.84 10.06 29.32
C PHE A 561 15.24 8.65 29.15
N ILE A 562 16.03 7.60 29.38
CA ILE A 562 15.57 6.21 29.27
C ILE A 562 14.48 5.91 30.31
N LEU A 563 14.63 6.37 31.55
CA LEU A 563 13.61 6.21 32.57
C LEU A 563 12.29 6.88 32.17
N ASN A 564 12.33 8.10 31.63
CA ASN A 564 11.13 8.78 31.16
C ASN A 564 10.51 8.03 29.99
N ALA A 565 11.32 7.61 29.02
CA ALA A 565 10.84 6.85 27.85
C ALA A 565 10.15 5.55 28.24
N VAL A 566 10.75 4.74 29.12
CA VAL A 566 10.16 3.47 29.57
C VAL A 566 8.87 3.66 30.36
N ASN A 567 8.77 4.73 31.16
CA ASN A 567 7.59 4.99 31.98
C ASN A 567 6.43 5.62 31.20
N GLN A 568 6.71 6.45 30.19
CA GLN A 568 5.70 7.30 29.54
C GLN A 568 5.32 6.84 28.14
N CYS A 569 6.20 6.16 27.41
CA CYS A 569 5.90 5.76 26.03
C CYS A 569 4.96 4.56 25.95
N SER A 570 4.45 4.35 24.75
CA SER A 570 3.63 3.21 24.42
C SER A 570 4.40 1.89 24.48
N PRO A 571 3.71 0.77 24.72
CA PRO A 571 4.34 -0.55 24.81
C PRO A 571 5.23 -0.86 23.59
N SER A 572 4.78 -0.50 22.38
CA SER A 572 5.56 -0.65 21.15
C SER A 572 6.92 0.09 21.17
N VAL A 573 7.02 1.29 21.74
CA VAL A 573 8.33 1.99 21.89
C VAL A 573 9.20 1.32 22.96
N VAL A 574 8.58 0.88 24.06
CA VAL A 574 9.28 0.15 25.13
C VAL A 574 9.87 -1.16 24.59
N GLU A 575 9.16 -1.84 23.68
CA GLU A 575 9.67 -3.02 22.97
C GLU A 575 10.94 -2.69 22.17
N LEU A 576 10.97 -1.57 21.43
CA LEU A 576 12.16 -1.14 20.67
C LEU A 576 13.35 -0.85 21.57
N LEU A 577 13.13 -0.19 22.71
CA LEU A 577 14.17 0.07 23.70
C LEU A 577 14.73 -1.23 24.28
N ALA A 578 13.86 -2.17 24.66
CA ALA A 578 14.28 -3.47 25.15
C ALA A 578 15.07 -4.25 24.08
N ALA A 579 14.59 -4.26 22.83
CA ALA A 579 15.29 -4.89 21.70
C ALA A 579 16.67 -4.27 21.43
N PHE A 580 16.77 -2.94 21.52
CA PHE A 580 18.04 -2.22 21.35
C PHE A 580 19.06 -2.61 22.42
N PHE A 581 18.66 -2.68 23.70
CA PHE A 581 19.58 -3.11 24.76
C PHE A 581 19.96 -4.59 24.64
N LEU A 582 19.07 -5.45 24.14
CA LEU A 582 19.36 -6.86 23.90
C LEU A 582 20.42 -7.10 22.80
N GLN A 583 20.50 -6.21 21.80
CA GLN A 583 21.53 -6.29 20.75
C GLN A 583 22.92 -5.90 21.24
N ASN A 584 23.03 -5.26 22.41
CA ASN A 584 24.27 -4.68 22.93
C ASN A 584 24.76 -5.44 24.17
N ASN A 585 25.80 -6.27 24.01
CA ASN A 585 26.33 -7.16 25.06
C ASN A 585 26.77 -6.45 26.37
N SER A 586 27.16 -5.17 26.30
CA SER A 586 27.57 -4.37 27.47
C SER A 586 26.38 -3.90 28.33
N SER A 587 25.18 -3.79 27.74
CA SER A 587 23.97 -3.28 28.41
C SER A 587 23.57 -4.13 29.60
N GLN A 588 23.65 -5.46 29.50
CA GLN A 588 23.23 -6.35 30.59
C GLN A 588 24.02 -6.10 31.88
N LYS A 589 25.33 -5.88 31.78
CA LYS A 589 26.19 -5.58 32.94
C LYS A 589 25.88 -4.21 33.53
N LEU A 590 25.59 -3.22 32.69
CA LEU A 590 25.27 -1.87 33.15
C LEU A 590 23.89 -1.82 33.80
N ILE A 591 22.91 -2.51 33.25
CA ILE A 591 21.55 -2.62 33.81
C ILE A 591 21.59 -3.37 35.17
N SER A 592 22.47 -4.35 35.35
CA SER A 592 22.58 -5.12 36.60
C SER A 592 23.30 -4.40 37.75
N SER A 593 24.14 -3.39 37.48
CA SER A 593 24.92 -2.72 38.54
C SER A 593 24.89 -1.20 38.53
N GLY A 594 24.84 -0.56 37.35
CA GLY A 594 24.94 0.90 37.19
C GLY A 594 23.60 1.61 36.99
N SER A 595 22.62 0.93 36.38
CA SER A 595 21.37 1.53 35.93
C SER A 595 20.14 0.79 36.45
N LEU A 596 20.18 0.32 37.70
CA LEU A 596 19.15 -0.55 38.30
C LEU A 596 17.72 0.00 38.20
N ALA A 597 17.55 1.33 38.32
CA ALA A 597 16.24 1.96 38.17
C ALA A 597 15.59 1.70 36.79
N VAL A 598 16.40 1.58 35.73
CA VAL A 598 15.94 1.26 34.37
C VAL A 598 15.46 -0.19 34.32
N ALA A 599 16.17 -1.12 34.97
CA ALA A 599 15.75 -2.52 35.08
C ALA A 599 14.38 -2.64 35.77
N ILE A 600 14.20 -1.92 36.88
CA ILE A 600 12.96 -1.89 37.65
C ILE A 600 11.82 -1.25 36.81
N ALA A 601 12.10 -0.19 36.04
CA ALA A 601 11.11 0.42 35.15
C ALA A 601 10.63 -0.57 34.08
N PHE A 602 11.52 -1.33 33.45
CA PHE A 602 11.13 -2.42 32.54
C PHE A 602 10.34 -3.51 33.26
N ALA A 603 10.75 -3.91 34.47
CA ALA A 603 10.02 -4.90 35.27
C ALA A 603 8.59 -4.46 35.60
N ARG A 604 8.33 -3.17 35.77
CA ARG A 604 6.97 -2.61 35.98
C ARG A 604 6.08 -2.69 34.75
N ARG A 605 6.67 -2.72 33.54
CA ARG A 605 5.97 -2.79 32.26
C ARG A 605 5.77 -4.24 31.76
N ILE A 606 6.25 -5.26 32.49
CA ILE A 606 6.15 -6.68 32.09
C ILE A 606 4.71 -7.16 31.82
N ASN A 607 3.72 -6.51 32.41
CA ASN A 607 2.31 -6.88 32.25
C ASN A 607 1.65 -6.32 30.98
N GLU A 608 2.39 -5.71 30.06
CA GLU A 608 1.86 -5.17 28.80
C GLU A 608 2.06 -6.13 27.63
N GLU A 609 1.03 -6.29 26.81
CA GLU A 609 0.96 -7.34 25.79
C GLU A 609 1.97 -7.20 24.66
N GLU A 610 2.30 -5.99 24.24
CA GLU A 610 3.14 -5.77 23.07
C GLU A 610 4.64 -5.90 23.40
N CYS A 611 5.06 -5.65 24.64
CA CYS A 611 6.47 -5.53 25.00
C CYS A 611 6.99 -6.61 25.95
N TYR A 612 6.12 -7.40 26.60
CA TYR A 612 6.52 -8.35 27.63
C TYR A 612 7.58 -9.36 27.16
N GLU A 613 7.53 -9.83 25.91
CA GLU A 613 8.49 -10.83 25.41
C GLU A 613 9.92 -10.30 25.42
N LYS A 614 10.14 -9.07 24.91
CA LYS A 614 11.48 -8.46 24.91
C LYS A 614 11.92 -8.12 26.32
N ILE A 615 11.01 -7.64 27.16
CA ILE A 615 11.30 -7.36 28.58
C ILE A 615 11.71 -8.66 29.29
N ALA A 616 11.01 -9.77 29.08
CA ALA A 616 11.35 -11.05 29.68
C ALA A 616 12.74 -11.54 29.26
N VAL A 617 13.09 -11.40 27.97
CA VAL A 617 14.43 -11.71 27.47
C VAL A 617 15.49 -10.80 28.08
N LEU A 618 15.18 -9.51 28.28
CA LEU A 618 16.09 -8.53 28.89
C LEU A 618 16.33 -8.77 30.38
N LEU A 619 15.27 -9.12 31.13
CA LEU A 619 15.32 -9.28 32.58
C LEU A 619 15.81 -10.67 33.03
N GLY A 620 15.62 -11.71 32.22
CA GLY A 620 16.04 -13.08 32.55
C GLY A 620 17.50 -13.20 33.04
N PRO A 621 18.50 -12.61 32.33
CA PRO A 621 19.90 -12.59 32.76
C PRO A 621 20.17 -11.98 34.13
N ILE A 622 19.33 -11.04 34.55
CA ILE A 622 19.51 -10.24 35.77
C ILE A 622 18.47 -10.57 36.85
N LEU A 623 17.75 -11.70 36.72
CA LEU A 623 16.75 -12.14 37.69
C LEU A 623 17.34 -12.38 39.09
N HIS A 624 18.65 -12.59 39.19
CA HIS A 624 19.40 -12.71 40.44
C HIS A 624 19.55 -11.38 41.20
N VAL A 625 19.25 -10.24 40.57
CA VAL A 625 19.29 -8.93 41.21
C VAL A 625 18.06 -8.79 42.11
N SER A 626 18.29 -8.62 43.41
CA SER A 626 17.24 -8.67 44.44
C SER A 626 16.09 -7.70 44.17
N GLU A 627 16.38 -6.48 43.73
CA GLU A 627 15.38 -5.43 43.50
C GLU A 627 14.47 -5.76 42.31
N VAL A 628 15.04 -6.35 41.24
CA VAL A 628 14.26 -6.81 40.08
C VAL A 628 13.39 -8.00 40.46
N SER A 629 13.96 -8.98 41.17
CA SER A 629 13.23 -10.15 41.65
C SER A 629 12.08 -9.77 42.59
N GLN A 630 12.32 -8.85 43.53
CA GLN A 630 11.30 -8.36 44.48
C GLN A 630 10.17 -7.62 43.79
N GLU A 631 10.46 -6.78 42.79
CA GLU A 631 9.43 -6.09 41.99
C GLU A 631 8.53 -7.09 41.24
N LEU A 632 9.13 -8.09 40.57
CA LEU A 632 8.36 -9.13 39.87
C LEU A 632 7.54 -10.00 40.83
N LEU A 633 8.09 -10.37 42.00
CA LEU A 633 7.38 -11.13 43.03
C LEU A 633 6.24 -10.31 43.64
N HIS A 634 6.41 -9.00 43.81
CA HIS A 634 5.36 -8.11 44.28
C HIS A 634 4.19 -8.04 43.28
N GLN A 635 4.49 -7.96 41.98
CA GLN A 635 3.47 -8.00 40.92
C GLN A 635 2.77 -9.37 40.84
N LEU A 636 3.50 -10.48 41.02
CA LEU A 636 2.91 -11.82 41.11
C LEU A 636 1.95 -11.95 42.30
N ALA A 637 2.36 -11.48 43.47
CA ALA A 637 1.56 -11.55 44.69
C ALA A 637 0.29 -10.69 44.63
N SER A 638 0.35 -9.55 43.92
CA SER A 638 -0.76 -8.60 43.81
C SER A 638 -1.72 -8.91 42.65
N SER A 639 -1.29 -9.64 41.63
CA SER A 639 -2.11 -9.89 40.44
C SER A 639 -3.13 -11.02 40.62
N LYS A 640 -4.42 -10.70 40.40
CA LYS A 640 -5.49 -11.68 40.29
C LYS A 640 -5.60 -12.31 38.90
N LYS A 641 -5.10 -11.64 37.86
CA LYS A 641 -5.19 -12.10 36.45
C LYS A 641 -4.09 -13.11 36.14
N SER A 642 -4.46 -14.27 35.60
CA SER A 642 -3.51 -15.30 35.16
C SER A 642 -2.54 -14.77 34.11
N GLN A 643 -3.04 -14.04 33.10
CA GLN A 643 -2.24 -13.43 32.02
C GLN A 643 -1.00 -12.67 32.52
N HIS A 644 -1.16 -11.84 33.56
CA HIS A 644 -0.06 -11.10 34.16
C HIS A 644 0.97 -12.03 34.81
N ARG A 645 0.51 -13.09 35.50
CA ARG A 645 1.41 -14.07 36.11
C ARG A 645 2.23 -14.81 35.06
N PHE A 646 1.59 -15.24 33.96
CA PHE A 646 2.28 -15.90 32.85
C PHE A 646 3.33 -15.01 32.18
N ARG A 647 3.07 -13.71 31.99
CA ARG A 647 4.07 -12.75 31.48
C ARG A 647 5.31 -12.66 32.38
N ILE A 648 5.13 -12.75 33.70
CA ILE A 648 6.25 -12.79 34.66
C ILE A 648 6.97 -14.15 34.60
N TYR A 649 6.25 -15.25 34.42
CA TYR A 649 6.89 -16.56 34.28
C TYR A 649 7.77 -16.67 33.03
N GLU A 650 7.49 -15.92 31.96
CA GLU A 650 8.39 -15.83 30.80
C GLU A 650 9.77 -15.27 31.16
N VAL A 651 9.89 -14.41 32.18
CA VAL A 651 11.20 -13.95 32.70
C VAL A 651 11.99 -15.14 33.27
N VAL A 652 11.30 -16.06 33.97
CA VAL A 652 11.89 -17.28 34.52
C VAL A 652 12.33 -18.22 33.39
N VAL A 653 11.49 -18.41 32.37
CA VAL A 653 11.84 -19.19 31.17
C VAL A 653 13.08 -18.63 30.50
N SER A 654 13.16 -17.30 30.34
CA SER A 654 14.31 -16.61 29.80
C SER A 654 15.59 -16.86 30.62
N ALA A 655 15.51 -16.76 31.96
CA ALA A 655 16.62 -17.08 32.86
C ALA A 655 17.07 -18.56 32.73
N CYS A 656 16.13 -19.49 32.58
CA CYS A 656 16.43 -20.92 32.34
C CYS A 656 17.14 -21.15 31.00
N ARG A 657 16.77 -20.43 29.92
CA ARG A 657 17.37 -20.59 28.58
C ARG A 657 18.86 -20.27 28.55
N ILE A 658 19.31 -19.30 29.34
CA ILE A 658 20.73 -18.94 29.48
C ILE A 658 21.47 -19.80 30.53
N LYS A 659 20.82 -20.84 31.07
CA LYS A 659 21.36 -21.78 32.07
C LYS A 659 21.88 -21.10 33.35
N ASN A 660 21.22 -20.03 33.77
CA ASN A 660 21.64 -19.20 34.88
C ASN A 660 20.76 -19.47 36.11
N LEU A 661 21.12 -20.48 36.90
CA LEU A 661 20.37 -20.88 38.09
C LEU A 661 20.73 -20.01 39.30
N HIS A 662 19.70 -19.48 39.96
CA HIS A 662 19.86 -18.63 41.14
C HIS A 662 18.84 -18.99 42.23
N PRO A 663 19.21 -18.90 43.52
CA PRO A 663 18.29 -19.13 44.65
C PRO A 663 17.00 -18.29 44.58
N GLU A 664 17.10 -17.07 44.03
CA GLU A 664 16.03 -16.10 43.83
C GLU A 664 14.92 -16.61 42.90
N MET A 665 15.17 -17.67 42.12
CA MET A 665 14.17 -18.29 41.25
C MET A 665 13.17 -19.15 42.01
N LYS A 666 13.54 -19.69 43.19
CA LYS A 666 12.72 -20.65 43.94
C LYS A 666 11.30 -20.13 44.27
N PRO A 667 11.12 -18.88 44.76
CA PRO A 667 9.79 -18.36 45.03
C PRO A 667 8.88 -18.30 43.78
N PHE A 668 9.44 -18.10 42.59
CA PHE A 668 8.64 -18.13 41.35
C PHE A 668 8.10 -19.52 41.05
N PHE A 669 8.90 -20.57 41.29
CA PHE A 669 8.43 -21.95 41.18
C PHE A 669 7.33 -22.27 42.18
N ASP A 670 7.36 -21.71 43.39
CA ASP A 670 6.26 -21.88 44.35
C ASP A 670 4.93 -21.29 43.80
N TYR A 671 4.98 -20.19 43.04
CA TYR A 671 3.80 -19.63 42.36
C TYR A 671 3.36 -20.48 41.16
N ILE A 672 4.29 -20.96 40.34
CA ILE A 672 3.99 -21.90 39.23
C ILE A 672 3.31 -23.16 39.78
N MET A 673 3.79 -23.67 40.92
CA MET A 673 3.21 -24.83 41.59
C MET A 673 1.83 -24.55 42.21
N LYS A 674 1.55 -23.32 42.62
CA LYS A 674 0.19 -22.93 43.03
C LYS A 674 -0.75 -22.89 41.83
N ASP A 675 -0.32 -22.31 40.71
CA ASP A 675 -1.15 -22.18 39.52
C ASP A 675 -1.44 -23.55 38.86
N ILE A 676 -0.51 -24.52 38.89
CA ILE A 676 -0.75 -25.87 38.34
C ILE A 676 -1.72 -26.68 39.20
N ALA A 677 -1.81 -26.36 40.49
CA ALA A 677 -2.73 -27.00 41.43
C ALA A 677 -4.14 -26.41 41.41
N THR A 678 -4.40 -25.38 40.59
CA THR A 678 -5.75 -24.80 40.41
C THR A 678 -6.63 -25.69 39.52
N ASP A 679 -7.95 -25.53 39.61
CA ASP A 679 -8.92 -26.22 38.73
C ASP A 679 -9.07 -25.55 37.35
N ASP A 680 -8.29 -24.49 37.05
CA ASP A 680 -8.34 -23.80 35.76
C ASP A 680 -7.48 -24.53 34.71
N ILE A 681 -8.16 -25.27 33.84
CA ILE A 681 -7.56 -26.06 32.76
C ILE A 681 -6.67 -25.20 31.85
N LEU A 682 -7.08 -23.96 31.53
CA LEU A 682 -6.28 -23.09 30.65
C LEU A 682 -4.97 -22.68 31.33
N SER A 683 -5.03 -22.36 32.62
CA SER A 683 -3.83 -22.07 33.41
C SER A 683 -2.93 -23.31 33.53
N GLN A 684 -3.50 -24.50 33.77
CA GLN A 684 -2.73 -25.75 33.81
C GLN A 684 -2.04 -26.05 32.46
N LEU A 685 -2.74 -25.88 31.33
CA LEU A 685 -2.16 -26.06 29.99
C LEU A 685 -1.00 -25.08 29.73
N ALA A 686 -1.20 -23.80 30.03
CA ALA A 686 -0.16 -22.79 29.84
C ALA A 686 1.09 -23.07 30.71
N ILE A 687 0.91 -23.57 31.94
CA ILE A 687 2.03 -24.00 32.78
C ILE A 687 2.74 -25.21 32.19
N MET A 688 2.01 -26.19 31.66
CA MET A 688 2.63 -27.35 31.05
C MET A 688 3.49 -26.99 29.83
N ASP A 689 3.06 -26.03 29.02
CA ASP A 689 3.88 -25.49 27.92
C ASP A 689 5.11 -24.73 28.44
N LEU A 690 4.96 -23.96 29.52
CA LEU A 690 6.05 -23.27 30.19
C LEU A 690 7.09 -24.25 30.76
N LEU A 691 6.65 -25.27 31.49
CA LEU A 691 7.49 -26.31 32.07
C LEU A 691 8.18 -27.14 30.97
N SER A 692 7.50 -27.39 29.85
CA SER A 692 8.09 -28.03 28.67
C SER A 692 9.25 -27.20 28.09
N SER A 693 9.05 -25.87 28.03
CA SER A 693 10.08 -24.93 27.58
C SER A 693 11.27 -24.85 28.53
N ILE A 694 11.05 -24.99 29.85
CA ILE A 694 12.13 -25.08 30.84
C ILE A 694 12.88 -26.42 30.70
N ALA A 695 12.17 -27.53 30.55
CA ALA A 695 12.76 -28.87 30.44
C ALA A 695 13.74 -29.00 29.26
N ILE A 696 13.43 -28.39 28.11
CA ILE A 696 14.30 -28.49 26.93
C ILE A 696 15.61 -27.71 27.06
N CYS A 697 15.73 -26.81 28.04
CA CYS A 697 16.91 -25.94 28.20
C CYS A 697 18.18 -26.70 28.66
N GLY A 698 18.04 -27.85 29.30
CA GLY A 698 19.18 -28.71 29.66
C GLY A 698 18.99 -29.54 30.94
N PRO A 699 19.91 -30.48 31.24
CA PRO A 699 19.76 -31.43 32.34
C PRO A 699 19.60 -30.77 33.72
N GLN A 700 20.29 -29.65 33.95
CA GLN A 700 20.19 -28.87 35.21
C GLN A 700 18.77 -28.32 35.43
N MET A 701 18.07 -27.91 34.37
CA MET A 701 16.68 -27.45 34.49
C MET A 701 15.75 -28.63 34.77
N CYS A 702 15.95 -29.78 34.12
CA CYS A 702 15.19 -31.00 34.43
C CYS A 702 15.34 -31.41 35.90
N GLN A 703 16.55 -31.27 36.46
CA GLN A 703 16.80 -31.50 37.87
C GLN A 703 16.02 -30.51 38.74
N LEU A 704 16.07 -29.21 38.44
CA LEU A 704 15.29 -28.19 39.15
C LEU A 704 13.78 -28.48 39.13
N LEU A 705 13.22 -28.85 37.97
CA LEU A 705 11.80 -29.20 37.84
C LEU A 705 11.42 -30.41 38.71
N THR A 706 12.36 -31.33 38.90
CA THR A 706 12.16 -32.51 39.74
C THR A 706 12.24 -32.13 41.22
N GLU A 707 13.23 -31.33 41.63
CA GLU A 707 13.43 -30.86 43.00
C GLU A 707 12.32 -29.93 43.50
N THR A 708 11.75 -29.12 42.62
CA THR A 708 10.61 -28.22 42.91
C THR A 708 9.27 -28.94 42.96
N GLY A 709 9.21 -30.22 42.58
CA GLY A 709 7.99 -31.02 42.54
C GLY A 709 7.13 -30.82 41.29
N ALA A 710 7.54 -29.98 40.34
CA ALA A 710 6.80 -29.70 39.10
C ALA A 710 6.57 -30.98 38.27
N SER A 711 7.60 -31.81 38.10
CA SER A 711 7.48 -33.08 37.38
C SER A 711 6.47 -34.03 38.03
N THR A 712 6.40 -34.02 39.37
CA THR A 712 5.44 -34.85 40.13
C THR A 712 4.02 -34.33 39.97
N ALA A 713 3.81 -33.01 39.98
CA ALA A 713 2.49 -32.43 39.73
C ALA A 713 1.96 -32.77 38.34
N VAL A 714 2.79 -32.65 37.29
CA VAL A 714 2.39 -33.04 35.93
C VAL A 714 2.11 -34.55 35.84
N TYR A 715 2.87 -35.38 36.56
CA TYR A 715 2.61 -36.83 36.60
C TYR A 715 1.29 -37.20 37.26
N ASN A 716 0.91 -36.46 38.32
CA ASN A 716 -0.37 -36.63 38.98
C ASN A 716 -1.52 -36.21 38.06
N LEU A 717 -1.38 -35.08 37.35
CA LEU A 717 -2.34 -34.64 36.33
C LEU A 717 -2.49 -35.65 35.19
N LEU A 718 -1.40 -36.24 34.72
CA LEU A 718 -1.45 -37.32 33.73
C LEU A 718 -2.25 -38.54 34.23
N SER A 719 -2.13 -38.85 35.52
CA SER A 719 -2.85 -39.97 36.13
C SER A 719 -4.33 -39.67 36.32
N SER A 720 -4.69 -38.47 36.78
CA SER A 720 -6.09 -38.08 37.04
C SER A 720 -6.87 -37.72 35.78
N SER A 721 -6.18 -37.22 34.73
CA SER A 721 -6.82 -36.80 33.47
C SER A 721 -7.48 -37.95 32.69
N LYS A 722 -7.11 -39.21 32.94
CA LYS A 722 -7.78 -40.37 32.34
C LYS A 722 -9.21 -40.58 32.85
N ASP A 723 -9.50 -40.13 34.07
CA ASP A 723 -10.75 -40.42 34.78
C ASP A 723 -11.69 -39.19 34.86
N SER A 724 -11.24 -38.01 34.42
CA SER A 724 -12.01 -36.75 34.47
C SER A 724 -12.65 -36.39 33.12
N PRO A 725 -13.90 -35.90 33.07
CA PRO A 725 -14.61 -35.55 31.83
C PRO A 725 -13.89 -34.49 30.98
N ASP A 726 -13.19 -33.54 31.61
CA ASP A 726 -12.41 -32.50 30.93
C ASP A 726 -10.91 -32.85 30.79
N GLY A 727 -10.49 -34.02 31.29
CA GLY A 727 -9.09 -34.46 31.29
C GLY A 727 -8.52 -34.72 29.90
N GLY A 728 -9.38 -34.83 28.90
CA GLY A 728 -9.00 -34.95 27.49
C GLY A 728 -8.14 -33.77 26.99
N PHE A 729 -8.28 -32.57 27.58
CA PHE A 729 -7.47 -31.41 27.19
C PHE A 729 -6.07 -31.42 27.81
N LEU A 730 -5.95 -31.81 29.09
CA LEU A 730 -4.67 -31.82 29.83
C LEU A 730 -3.76 -32.99 29.42
N TYR A 731 -4.36 -34.11 29.04
CA TYR A 731 -3.65 -35.34 28.69
C TYR A 731 -2.57 -35.11 27.61
N PRO A 732 -2.87 -34.53 26.42
CA PRO A 732 -1.86 -34.26 25.40
C PRO A 732 -0.68 -33.41 25.88
N GLY A 733 -0.93 -32.35 26.66
CA GLY A 733 0.16 -31.51 27.13
C GLY A 733 1.03 -32.21 28.18
N CYS A 734 0.46 -33.10 29.02
CA CYS A 734 1.24 -33.92 29.94
C CYS A 734 2.19 -34.85 29.18
N ILE A 735 1.70 -35.48 28.10
CA ILE A 735 2.51 -36.33 27.22
C ILE A 735 3.65 -35.51 26.58
N LYS A 736 3.35 -34.31 26.07
CA LYS A 736 4.35 -33.39 25.49
C LYS A 736 5.43 -33.01 26.50
N TYR A 737 5.04 -32.65 27.73
CA TYR A 737 5.98 -32.30 28.81
C TYR A 737 7.00 -33.40 29.09
N PHE A 738 6.52 -34.63 29.33
CA PHE A 738 7.41 -35.76 29.59
C PHE A 738 8.25 -36.13 28.36
N GLY A 739 7.74 -35.90 27.16
CA GLY A 739 8.51 -36.00 25.91
C GLY A 739 9.75 -35.09 25.91
N HIS A 740 9.59 -33.82 26.25
CA HIS A 740 10.69 -32.87 26.34
C HIS A 740 11.63 -33.14 27.52
N LEU A 741 11.08 -33.50 28.69
CA LEU A 741 11.85 -33.87 29.88
C LEU A 741 12.78 -35.06 29.58
N CYS A 742 12.23 -36.13 29.03
CA CYS A 742 12.99 -37.36 28.77
C CYS A 742 13.92 -37.25 27.57
N ARG A 743 13.67 -36.33 26.63
CA ARG A 743 14.61 -36.01 25.55
C ARG A 743 15.95 -35.52 26.09
N VAL A 744 15.91 -34.67 27.12
CA VAL A 744 17.10 -34.04 27.71
C VAL A 744 17.64 -34.86 28.88
N PHE A 745 16.78 -35.55 29.62
CA PHE A 745 17.15 -36.34 30.78
C PHE A 745 16.56 -37.77 30.74
N PRO A 746 17.14 -38.67 29.91
CA PRO A 746 16.56 -39.98 29.62
C PRO A 746 16.37 -40.91 30.83
N SER A 747 17.20 -40.76 31.88
CA SER A 747 17.10 -41.56 33.11
C SER A 747 15.74 -41.44 33.81
N GLN A 748 15.01 -40.35 33.58
CA GLN A 748 13.67 -40.12 34.13
C GLN A 748 12.59 -41.03 33.55
N LEU A 749 12.84 -41.72 32.42
CA LEU A 749 11.89 -42.66 31.84
C LEU A 749 11.48 -43.78 32.82
N SER A 750 12.42 -44.22 33.65
CA SER A 750 12.18 -45.24 34.68
C SER A 750 11.33 -44.74 35.85
N VAL A 751 11.33 -43.42 36.10
CA VAL A 751 10.63 -42.77 37.22
C VAL A 751 9.14 -42.57 36.92
N TYR A 752 8.78 -42.38 35.64
CA TYR A 752 7.41 -42.10 35.19
C TYR A 752 6.82 -43.21 34.29
N PRO A 753 6.64 -44.45 34.78
CA PRO A 753 6.25 -45.59 33.96
C PRO A 753 4.86 -45.44 33.30
N LYS A 754 3.91 -44.78 33.97
CA LYS A 754 2.56 -44.55 33.42
C LYS A 754 2.57 -43.65 32.18
N PHE A 755 3.52 -42.71 32.08
CA PHE A 755 3.71 -41.90 30.88
C PHE A 755 4.10 -42.76 29.69
N LEU A 756 5.04 -43.68 29.91
CA LEU A 756 5.48 -44.61 28.88
C LEU A 756 4.35 -45.55 28.44
N ASP A 757 3.53 -46.05 29.38
CA ASP A 757 2.35 -46.85 29.04
C ASP A 757 1.32 -46.06 28.23
N ALA A 758 1.06 -44.81 28.63
CA ALA A 758 0.18 -43.90 27.92
C ALA A 758 0.65 -43.61 26.49
N LEU A 759 1.94 -43.32 26.31
CA LEU A 759 2.54 -43.09 25.00
C LEU A 759 2.43 -44.33 24.10
N VAL A 760 2.73 -45.51 24.63
CA VAL A 760 2.64 -46.78 23.89
C VAL A 760 1.21 -47.09 23.49
N ASP A 761 0.24 -46.80 24.34
CA ASP A 761 -1.18 -46.98 24.04
C ASP A 761 -1.64 -46.08 22.89
N LEU A 762 -1.25 -44.79 22.92
CA LEU A 762 -1.52 -43.84 21.83
C LEU A 762 -0.93 -44.32 20.50
N ILE A 763 0.34 -44.78 20.49
CA ILE A 763 0.99 -45.25 19.28
C ILE A 763 0.36 -46.56 18.78
N SER A 764 -0.08 -47.44 19.68
CA SER A 764 -0.68 -48.72 19.31
C SER A 764 -2.06 -48.58 18.69
N HIS A 765 -2.77 -47.48 18.96
CA HIS A 765 -4.12 -47.19 18.46
C HIS A 765 -4.16 -45.91 17.61
N PHE A 766 -3.04 -45.54 16.99
CA PHE A 766 -2.88 -44.27 16.30
C PHE A 766 -3.86 -44.04 15.14
N ASP A 767 -4.42 -45.13 14.59
CA ASP A 767 -5.42 -45.17 13.53
C ASP A 767 -6.80 -44.69 14.00
N ARG A 768 -7.05 -44.71 15.31
CA ARG A 768 -8.30 -44.28 15.95
C ARG A 768 -8.20 -42.91 16.63
N LEU A 769 -7.00 -42.34 16.69
CA LEU A 769 -6.77 -41.03 17.28
C LEU A 769 -7.21 -39.92 16.32
N ASP A 770 -7.68 -38.82 16.87
CA ASP A 770 -7.81 -37.58 16.10
C ASP A 770 -6.40 -37.10 15.65
N PRO A 771 -6.34 -36.25 14.60
CA PRO A 771 -5.08 -35.75 14.07
C PRO A 771 -4.14 -35.14 15.12
N SER A 772 -4.66 -34.40 16.10
CA SER A 772 -3.82 -33.68 17.07
C SER A 772 -3.14 -34.62 18.06
N LEU A 773 -3.89 -35.59 18.62
CA LEU A 773 -3.33 -36.61 19.51
C LEU A 773 -2.37 -37.54 18.77
N ARG A 774 -2.67 -37.87 17.50
CA ARG A 774 -1.77 -38.67 16.67
C ARG A 774 -0.43 -37.97 16.46
N LEU A 775 -0.43 -36.66 16.21
CA LEU A 775 0.80 -35.87 16.08
C LEU A 775 1.61 -35.89 17.37
N ILE A 776 0.96 -35.62 18.50
CA ILE A 776 1.61 -35.58 19.81
C ILE A 776 2.23 -36.94 20.15
N ALA A 777 1.57 -38.05 19.82
CA ALA A 777 2.10 -39.39 20.07
C ALA A 777 3.44 -39.65 19.35
N PHE A 778 3.50 -39.36 18.05
CA PHE A 778 4.73 -39.61 17.27
C PHE A 778 5.81 -38.56 17.50
N ASP A 779 5.46 -37.28 17.65
CA ASP A 779 6.41 -36.22 18.04
C ASP A 779 7.04 -36.55 19.41
N THR A 780 6.24 -37.05 20.36
CA THR A 780 6.74 -37.47 21.67
C THR A 780 7.64 -38.69 21.56
N LEU A 781 7.30 -39.70 20.76
CA LEU A 781 8.17 -40.85 20.51
C LEU A 781 9.52 -40.42 19.93
N GLY A 782 9.51 -39.50 18.96
CA GLY A 782 10.72 -38.95 18.35
C GLY A 782 11.60 -38.22 19.37
N ASN A 783 11.01 -37.43 20.26
CA ASN A 783 11.72 -36.74 21.34
C ASN A 783 12.29 -37.71 22.38
N VAL A 784 11.49 -38.66 22.85
CA VAL A 784 11.90 -39.65 23.87
C VAL A 784 12.97 -40.59 23.34
N GLY A 785 12.95 -40.94 22.04
CA GLY A 785 13.96 -41.78 21.42
C GLY A 785 15.13 -41.03 20.77
N HIS A 786 15.27 -39.71 21.00
CA HIS A 786 16.22 -38.87 20.27
C HIS A 786 17.68 -39.34 20.40
N SER A 787 18.13 -39.65 21.63
CA SER A 787 19.52 -40.05 21.91
C SER A 787 19.71 -41.57 21.97
N GLY A 788 20.94 -42.04 21.73
CA GLY A 788 21.31 -43.44 21.87
C GLY A 788 21.10 -43.98 23.29
N GLU A 789 21.39 -43.17 24.31
CA GLU A 789 21.11 -43.49 25.72
C GLU A 789 19.61 -43.72 25.94
N ALA A 790 18.77 -42.83 25.44
CA ALA A 790 17.32 -42.95 25.60
C ALA A 790 16.75 -44.19 24.89
N LYS A 791 17.26 -44.52 23.69
CA LYS A 791 16.90 -45.76 22.98
C LYS A 791 17.25 -47.01 23.77
N VAL A 792 18.40 -47.01 24.48
CA VAL A 792 18.81 -48.12 25.36
C VAL A 792 17.89 -48.21 26.58
N GLU A 793 17.56 -47.09 27.22
CA GLU A 793 16.63 -47.07 28.37
C GLU A 793 15.22 -47.53 27.97
N LEU A 794 14.72 -47.12 26.81
CA LEU A 794 13.44 -47.59 26.26
C LEU A 794 13.40 -49.11 26.06
N GLU A 795 14.46 -49.70 25.49
CA GLU A 795 14.57 -51.15 25.34
C GLU A 795 14.63 -51.86 26.69
N LYS A 796 15.36 -51.32 27.68
CA LYS A 796 15.40 -51.89 29.04
C LYS A 796 14.02 -51.91 29.69
N ILE A 797 13.21 -50.85 29.50
CA ILE A 797 11.92 -50.71 30.16
C ILE A 797 10.81 -51.51 29.44
N LYS A 798 10.74 -51.47 28.10
CA LYS A 798 9.64 -52.08 27.32
C LYS A 798 10.00 -53.41 26.66
N GLY A 799 11.28 -53.71 26.52
CA GLY A 799 11.78 -54.88 25.82
C GLY A 799 11.74 -54.76 24.29
N ASP A 800 12.64 -55.48 23.63
CA ASP A 800 12.85 -55.45 22.18
C ASP A 800 11.58 -55.76 21.37
N ILE A 801 10.76 -56.72 21.83
CA ILE A 801 9.54 -57.13 21.11
C ILE A 801 8.53 -55.98 21.03
N LYS A 802 8.31 -55.27 22.15
CA LYS A 802 7.35 -54.18 22.20
C LYS A 802 7.88 -52.97 21.44
N MET A 803 9.18 -52.66 21.54
CA MET A 803 9.81 -51.58 20.78
C MET A 803 9.75 -51.81 19.27
N ARG A 804 9.92 -53.07 18.82
CA ARG A 804 9.72 -53.42 17.42
C ARG A 804 8.30 -53.12 16.93
N GLN A 805 7.27 -53.46 17.72
CA GLN A 805 5.88 -53.16 17.37
C GLN A 805 5.62 -51.64 17.30
N ILE A 806 6.14 -50.89 18.26
CA ILE A 806 6.01 -49.43 18.32
C ILE A 806 6.61 -48.77 17.08
N LEU A 807 7.83 -49.15 16.70
CA LEU A 807 8.48 -48.57 15.52
C LEU A 807 7.84 -49.04 14.22
N ALA A 808 7.30 -50.25 14.15
CA ALA A 808 6.52 -50.68 13.00
C ALA A 808 5.26 -49.80 12.80
N HIS A 809 4.55 -49.46 13.88
CA HIS A 809 3.44 -48.49 13.81
C HIS A 809 3.91 -47.11 13.36
N PHE A 810 5.09 -46.66 13.79
CA PHE A 810 5.67 -45.40 13.33
C PHE A 810 5.97 -45.43 11.81
N GLY A 811 6.58 -46.50 11.31
CA GLY A 811 6.82 -46.68 9.88
C GLY A 811 5.52 -46.64 9.07
N VAL A 812 4.46 -47.31 9.54
CA VAL A 812 3.12 -47.26 8.92
C VAL A 812 2.54 -45.85 8.99
N ALA A 813 2.68 -45.13 10.10
CA ALA A 813 2.14 -43.78 10.27
C ALA A 813 2.77 -42.77 9.29
N CYS A 814 4.06 -42.90 8.97
CA CYS A 814 4.75 -42.07 7.97
C CYS A 814 4.19 -42.23 6.55
N VAL A 815 3.53 -43.36 6.24
CA VAL A 815 3.02 -43.65 4.89
C VAL A 815 1.51 -43.70 4.78
N THR A 816 0.79 -43.66 5.91
CA THR A 816 -0.69 -43.72 5.95
C THR A 816 -1.31 -42.42 6.47
N GLY A 817 -2.46 -42.04 5.91
CA GLY A 817 -3.22 -40.85 6.29
C GLY A 817 -2.98 -39.62 5.38
N PRO A 818 -3.57 -38.47 5.74
CA PRO A 818 -3.41 -37.19 5.02
C PRO A 818 -1.95 -36.81 4.79
N VAL A 819 -1.68 -36.08 3.71
CA VAL A 819 -0.31 -35.65 3.32
C VAL A 819 0.36 -34.86 4.45
N ASP A 820 -0.35 -33.94 5.09
CA ASP A 820 0.22 -33.10 6.16
C ASP A 820 0.56 -33.91 7.41
N LEU A 821 -0.30 -34.84 7.81
CA LEU A 821 0.00 -35.75 8.92
C LEU A 821 1.22 -36.61 8.63
N ARG A 822 1.36 -37.13 7.41
CA ARG A 822 2.53 -37.93 7.01
C ARG A 822 3.81 -37.10 7.02
N ALA A 823 3.76 -35.84 6.56
CA ALA A 823 4.90 -34.92 6.64
C ALA A 823 5.34 -34.71 8.09
N ARG A 824 4.41 -34.48 9.01
CA ARG A 824 4.73 -34.33 10.44
C ARG A 824 5.30 -35.60 11.07
N HIS A 825 4.81 -36.79 10.72
CA HIS A 825 5.40 -38.04 11.18
C HIS A 825 6.84 -38.22 10.67
N LEU A 826 7.15 -37.73 9.46
CA LEU A 826 8.52 -37.71 8.93
C LEU A 826 9.42 -36.70 9.68
N ASP A 827 8.89 -35.56 10.13
CA ASP A 827 9.62 -34.63 11.02
C ASP A 827 9.92 -35.27 12.38
N ALA A 828 8.97 -36.01 12.94
CA ALA A 828 9.19 -36.79 14.17
C ALA A 828 10.28 -37.86 13.97
N LEU A 829 10.30 -38.50 12.79
CA LEU A 829 11.35 -39.46 12.42
C LEU A 829 12.72 -38.78 12.31
N ALA A 830 12.79 -37.59 11.71
CA ALA A 830 14.01 -36.79 11.70
C ALA A 830 14.49 -36.51 13.12
N THR A 831 13.57 -36.20 14.04
CA THR A 831 13.89 -36.00 15.46
C THR A 831 14.43 -37.28 16.12
N LEU A 832 13.85 -38.44 15.85
CA LEU A 832 14.28 -39.74 16.40
C LEU A 832 15.74 -40.09 16.03
N PHE A 833 16.22 -39.63 14.88
CA PHE A 833 17.59 -39.84 14.39
C PHE A 833 18.43 -38.55 14.40
N GLY A 834 17.99 -37.51 15.11
CA GLY A 834 18.63 -36.20 15.07
C GLY A 834 19.93 -36.08 15.87
N GLU A 835 20.23 -37.02 16.77
CA GLU A 835 21.51 -37.04 17.50
C GLU A 835 22.66 -37.37 16.54
N PRO A 836 23.81 -36.65 16.59
CA PRO A 836 24.98 -36.98 15.79
C PRO A 836 25.46 -38.42 16.00
N ALA A 837 25.87 -39.08 14.92
CA ALA A 837 26.32 -40.46 14.97
C ALA A 837 27.62 -40.62 15.77
N THR A 838 27.64 -41.61 16.65
CA THR A 838 28.79 -42.03 17.46
C THR A 838 28.92 -43.55 17.41
N LYS A 839 30.09 -44.09 17.75
CA LYS A 839 30.28 -45.55 17.83
C LYS A 839 29.30 -46.22 18.81
N GLN A 840 28.83 -45.48 19.81
CA GLN A 840 27.94 -45.99 20.86
C GLN A 840 26.48 -46.04 20.39
N ASN A 841 26.00 -45.04 19.65
CA ASN A 841 24.59 -44.98 19.22
C ASN A 841 24.32 -45.61 17.83
N GLU A 842 25.36 -45.96 17.07
CA GLU A 842 25.28 -46.55 15.72
C GLU A 842 24.47 -47.87 15.70
N ASN A 843 24.78 -48.82 16.58
CA ASN A 843 24.16 -50.15 16.57
C ASN A 843 22.69 -50.11 17.02
N ILE A 844 22.39 -49.35 18.07
CA ILE A 844 21.02 -49.19 18.59
C ILE A 844 20.14 -48.47 17.54
N SER A 845 20.65 -47.42 16.91
CA SER A 845 19.93 -46.67 15.88
C SER A 845 19.71 -47.52 14.62
N ARG A 846 20.66 -48.37 14.23
CA ARG A 846 20.47 -49.34 13.12
C ARG A 846 19.29 -50.27 13.38
N ARG A 847 19.17 -50.82 14.60
CA ARG A 847 18.05 -51.70 14.97
C ARG A 847 16.72 -50.94 14.91
N TYR A 848 16.67 -49.74 15.48
CA TYR A 848 15.47 -48.89 15.47
C TYR A 848 15.02 -48.58 14.05
N PHE A 849 15.94 -48.22 13.16
CA PHE A 849 15.63 -47.95 11.76
C PHE A 849 15.10 -49.21 11.04
N GLY A 850 15.70 -50.37 11.30
CA GLY A 850 15.21 -51.65 10.76
C GLY A 850 13.82 -52.05 11.27
N TRP A 851 13.43 -51.62 12.48
CA TRP A 851 12.12 -51.90 13.06
C TRP A 851 10.99 -51.00 12.53
N LEU A 852 11.29 -49.97 11.73
CA LEU A 852 10.27 -49.21 11.00
C LEU A 852 9.57 -50.05 9.92
N GLY A 853 10.16 -51.20 9.57
CA GLY A 853 9.60 -52.20 8.65
C GLY A 853 10.29 -52.25 7.30
N GLU A 854 10.13 -53.37 6.59
CA GLU A 854 10.54 -53.51 5.19
C GLU A 854 9.28 -53.38 4.32
N PRO A 855 9.21 -52.47 3.32
CA PRO A 855 10.32 -51.79 2.64
C PRO A 855 10.50 -50.29 3.00
N PHE A 856 10.56 -49.91 4.29
CA PHE A 856 10.56 -48.50 4.72
C PHE A 856 11.63 -47.59 4.07
N PRO A 857 12.91 -48.01 3.92
CA PRO A 857 13.92 -47.18 3.25
C PRO A 857 13.57 -46.85 1.80
N LYS A 858 12.97 -47.81 1.07
CA LYS A 858 12.49 -47.61 -0.29
C LYS A 858 11.30 -46.65 -0.32
N LEU A 859 10.39 -46.75 0.65
CA LEU A 859 9.25 -45.84 0.79
C LEU A 859 9.69 -44.39 1.00
N LEU A 860 10.75 -44.14 1.78
CA LEU A 860 11.33 -42.79 1.91
C LEU A 860 11.78 -42.24 0.55
N PHE A 861 12.46 -43.06 -0.26
CA PHE A 861 12.88 -42.63 -1.58
C PHE A 861 11.70 -42.43 -2.55
N ASP A 862 10.69 -43.29 -2.50
CA ASP A 862 9.50 -43.18 -3.37
C ASP A 862 8.68 -41.92 -3.06
N VAL A 863 8.67 -41.47 -1.80
CA VAL A 863 8.06 -40.19 -1.39
C VAL A 863 8.74 -39.00 -2.06
N LEU A 864 10.07 -39.01 -2.19
CA LEU A 864 10.84 -37.99 -2.90
C LEU A 864 10.60 -37.97 -4.41
N GLN A 865 9.89 -38.95 -4.98
CA GLN A 865 9.52 -38.94 -6.39
C GLN A 865 8.12 -38.33 -6.62
N LYS A 866 7.38 -38.04 -5.54
CA LYS A 866 6.03 -37.48 -5.61
C LYS A 866 6.05 -35.94 -5.56
N PRO A 867 5.07 -35.27 -6.19
CA PRO A 867 5.01 -33.80 -6.28
C PRO A 867 4.31 -33.18 -5.04
N PHE A 868 4.81 -33.46 -3.84
CA PHE A 868 4.24 -32.91 -2.58
C PHE A 868 5.32 -32.23 -1.73
N ASP A 869 5.49 -30.92 -1.88
CA ASP A 869 6.64 -30.17 -1.34
C ASP A 869 6.81 -30.29 0.18
N ASN A 870 5.74 -30.17 0.98
CA ASN A 870 5.80 -30.36 2.45
C ASN A 870 6.30 -31.75 2.84
N MET A 871 5.80 -32.79 2.15
CA MET A 871 6.18 -34.18 2.42
C MET A 871 7.62 -34.46 1.95
N ARG A 872 8.05 -33.84 0.84
CA ARG A 872 9.44 -33.90 0.36
C ARG A 872 10.39 -33.25 1.37
N LEU A 873 10.08 -32.05 1.86
CA LEU A 873 10.91 -31.33 2.83
C LEU A 873 11.12 -32.14 4.11
N ALA A 874 10.03 -32.67 4.69
CA ALA A 874 10.11 -33.53 5.87
C ALA A 874 10.90 -34.82 5.60
N THR A 875 10.74 -35.42 4.42
CA THR A 875 11.52 -36.61 4.02
C THR A 875 13.01 -36.29 3.87
N LEU A 876 13.36 -35.14 3.31
CA LEU A 876 14.75 -34.67 3.22
C LEU A 876 15.35 -34.43 4.62
N ALA A 877 14.59 -33.87 5.56
CA ALA A 877 15.03 -33.71 6.94
C ALA A 877 15.28 -35.08 7.63
N ALA A 878 14.38 -36.04 7.44
CA ALA A 878 14.54 -37.40 7.95
C ALA A 878 15.77 -38.09 7.33
N LEU A 879 15.94 -37.97 6.01
CA LEU A 879 17.11 -38.52 5.31
C LEU A 879 18.41 -37.88 5.77
N ASN A 880 18.45 -36.56 5.94
CA ASN A 880 19.64 -35.88 6.46
C ASN A 880 20.06 -36.43 7.83
N SER A 881 19.09 -36.73 8.69
CA SER A 881 19.32 -37.27 10.03
C SER A 881 19.84 -38.72 9.96
N VAL A 882 19.18 -39.57 9.16
CA VAL A 882 19.57 -40.98 8.98
C VAL A 882 20.92 -41.12 8.27
N LEU A 883 21.19 -40.32 7.24
CA LEU A 883 22.46 -40.31 6.50
C LEU A 883 23.64 -39.78 7.33
N GLY A 884 23.39 -39.21 8.52
CA GLY A 884 24.45 -38.94 9.49
C GLY A 884 25.12 -40.22 9.99
N TYR A 885 24.42 -41.35 9.99
CA TYR A 885 24.91 -42.66 10.47
C TYR A 885 25.51 -43.50 9.34
N GLU A 886 26.48 -44.36 9.65
CA GLU A 886 27.10 -45.24 8.65
C GLU A 886 26.10 -46.28 8.13
N PHE A 887 25.26 -46.85 9.00
CA PHE A 887 24.19 -47.76 8.58
C PHE A 887 23.18 -47.08 7.65
N GLY A 888 22.91 -45.79 7.86
CA GLY A 888 21.98 -45.02 7.04
C GLY A 888 22.51 -44.88 5.62
N LYS A 889 23.78 -44.51 5.48
CA LYS A 889 24.50 -44.48 4.19
C LYS A 889 24.46 -45.84 3.51
N SER A 890 24.88 -46.91 4.20
CA SER A 890 24.90 -48.26 3.62
C SER A 890 23.51 -48.74 3.19
N THR A 891 22.46 -48.35 3.92
CA THR A 891 21.09 -48.76 3.60
C THR A 891 20.53 -47.97 2.42
N MET A 892 20.72 -46.65 2.39
CA MET A 892 20.15 -45.82 1.33
C MET A 892 20.88 -45.98 -0.02
N PHE A 893 22.21 -46.14 -0.02
CA PHE A 893 22.97 -46.34 -1.26
C PHE A 893 22.73 -47.68 -1.97
N THR A 894 22.13 -48.67 -1.29
CA THR A 894 21.72 -49.92 -1.94
C THR A 894 20.40 -49.79 -2.71
N ILE A 895 19.67 -48.70 -2.52
CA ILE A 895 18.41 -48.44 -3.23
C ILE A 895 18.71 -47.97 -4.65
N GLY A 896 18.22 -48.73 -5.63
CA GLY A 896 18.36 -48.38 -7.04
C GLY A 896 17.84 -46.97 -7.36
N GLY A 897 18.66 -46.17 -8.02
CA GLY A 897 18.35 -44.79 -8.44
C GLY A 897 18.56 -43.72 -7.37
N PHE A 898 18.86 -44.07 -6.11
CA PHE A 898 19.08 -43.08 -5.05
C PHE A 898 20.33 -42.22 -5.30
N THR A 899 21.45 -42.85 -5.68
CA THR A 899 22.70 -42.13 -5.98
C THR A 899 22.55 -41.19 -7.16
N ASP A 900 21.87 -41.62 -8.23
CA ASP A 900 21.63 -40.79 -9.42
C ASP A 900 20.70 -39.61 -9.12
N TRP A 901 19.68 -39.83 -8.29
CA TRP A 901 18.84 -38.76 -7.78
C TRP A 901 19.67 -37.76 -6.96
N LEU A 902 20.51 -38.24 -6.04
CA LEU A 902 21.28 -37.40 -5.11
C LEU A 902 22.22 -36.43 -5.83
N VAL A 903 22.92 -36.88 -6.87
CA VAL A 903 23.90 -36.06 -7.61
C VAL A 903 23.27 -35.07 -8.59
N LYS A 904 21.98 -35.20 -8.90
CA LYS A 904 21.29 -34.34 -9.87
C LYS A 904 20.70 -33.09 -9.21
N ASN A 905 21.19 -31.90 -9.59
CA ASN A 905 20.72 -30.62 -9.02
C ASN A 905 19.37 -30.12 -9.57
N THR A 906 18.79 -30.79 -10.57
CA THR A 906 17.50 -30.43 -11.21
C THR A 906 16.29 -31.22 -10.68
N THR A 907 16.44 -32.02 -9.62
CA THR A 907 15.31 -32.83 -9.09
C THR A 907 14.39 -32.09 -8.15
N GLU A 908 14.81 -30.91 -7.67
CA GLU A 908 14.03 -30.06 -6.77
C GLU A 908 13.55 -28.82 -7.53
N THR A 909 12.26 -28.50 -7.42
CA THR A 909 11.62 -27.37 -8.09
C THR A 909 11.42 -26.15 -7.19
N GLN A 910 11.38 -26.36 -5.87
CA GLN A 910 11.23 -25.30 -4.86
C GLN A 910 12.58 -24.96 -4.22
N TRP A 911 12.72 -23.73 -3.73
CA TRP A 911 13.95 -23.28 -3.12
C TRP A 911 14.23 -23.99 -1.78
N GLU A 912 13.21 -24.25 -0.96
CA GLU A 912 13.35 -24.89 0.35
C GLU A 912 13.85 -26.34 0.22
N THR A 913 13.26 -27.10 -0.70
CA THR A 913 13.65 -28.50 -0.91
C THR A 913 15.02 -28.60 -1.58
N ALA A 914 15.36 -27.65 -2.45
CA ALA A 914 16.70 -27.54 -3.02
C ALA A 914 17.76 -27.28 -1.93
N GLN A 915 17.52 -26.33 -1.01
CA GLN A 915 18.44 -26.07 0.12
C GLN A 915 18.56 -27.26 1.07
N ALA A 916 17.45 -27.94 1.37
CA ALA A 916 17.47 -29.12 2.23
C ALA A 916 18.29 -30.26 1.60
N LYS A 917 18.14 -30.50 0.29
CA LYS A 917 18.95 -31.48 -0.45
C LYS A 917 20.42 -31.07 -0.52
N GLU A 918 20.69 -29.79 -0.77
CA GLU A 918 22.05 -29.24 -0.76
C GLU A 918 22.77 -29.48 0.58
N LYS A 919 22.06 -29.29 1.69
CA LYS A 919 22.57 -29.58 3.04
C LYS A 919 22.97 -31.05 3.20
N ILE A 920 22.18 -31.99 2.67
CA ILE A 920 22.53 -33.42 2.66
C ILE A 920 23.83 -33.65 1.89
N VAL A 921 23.95 -33.08 0.68
CA VAL A 921 25.16 -33.23 -0.15
C VAL A 921 26.40 -32.67 0.57
N LYS A 922 26.30 -31.49 1.21
CA LYS A 922 27.39 -30.91 2.01
C LYS A 922 27.80 -31.82 3.17
N ASN A 923 26.82 -32.34 3.91
CA ASN A 923 27.09 -33.22 5.05
C ASN A 923 27.74 -34.54 4.62
N LEU A 924 27.34 -35.10 3.47
CA LEU A 924 27.97 -36.30 2.90
C LEU A 924 29.40 -36.03 2.43
N LEU A 925 29.67 -34.88 1.80
CA LEU A 925 31.03 -34.48 1.39
C LEU A 925 31.95 -34.26 2.60
N ALA A 926 31.42 -33.71 3.70
CA ALA A 926 32.14 -33.53 4.95
C ALA A 926 32.34 -34.83 5.75
N SER A 927 31.72 -35.94 5.32
CA SER A 927 31.82 -37.23 6.02
C SER A 927 33.09 -38.00 5.65
N ASP A 928 33.69 -38.64 6.65
CA ASP A 928 34.80 -39.59 6.48
C ASP A 928 34.37 -41.03 6.13
N SER A 929 33.16 -41.20 5.56
CA SER A 929 32.63 -42.53 5.25
C SER A 929 33.35 -43.17 4.06
N MET A 930 33.74 -44.44 4.18
CA MET A 930 34.33 -45.21 3.08
C MET A 930 33.36 -45.42 1.90
N LEU A 931 32.05 -45.22 2.11
CA LEU A 931 31.03 -45.28 1.06
C LEU A 931 31.03 -44.05 0.14
N ILE A 932 31.64 -42.94 0.59
CA ILE A 932 31.84 -41.73 -0.21
C ILE A 932 33.26 -41.79 -0.80
N ASP A 933 33.45 -42.71 -1.75
CA ASP A 933 34.72 -42.90 -2.45
C ASP A 933 35.06 -41.70 -3.35
N GLY A 934 36.28 -41.68 -3.93
CA GLY A 934 36.73 -40.57 -4.78
C GLY A 934 35.79 -40.29 -5.95
N THR A 935 35.24 -41.35 -6.56
CA THR A 935 34.31 -41.24 -7.70
C THR A 935 32.99 -40.57 -7.30
N LEU A 936 32.39 -40.99 -6.17
CA LEU A 936 31.14 -40.41 -5.69
C LEU A 936 31.38 -38.99 -5.14
N ARG A 937 32.51 -38.74 -4.49
CA ARG A 937 32.90 -37.42 -3.99
C ARG A 937 33.03 -36.40 -5.13
N ASP A 938 33.61 -36.79 -6.26
CA ASP A 938 33.69 -35.95 -7.46
C ASP A 938 32.30 -35.63 -8.02
N LYS A 939 31.40 -36.64 -8.11
CA LYS A 939 30.02 -36.44 -8.56
C LYS A 939 29.21 -35.55 -7.64
N LEU A 940 29.35 -35.69 -6.32
CA LEU A 940 28.69 -34.84 -5.33
C LEU A 940 29.27 -33.41 -5.34
N THR A 941 30.56 -33.24 -5.60
CA THR A 941 31.17 -31.91 -5.76
C THR A 941 30.62 -31.20 -7.00
N ALA A 942 30.41 -31.93 -8.09
CA ALA A 942 29.81 -31.40 -9.32
C ALA A 942 28.37 -30.91 -9.15
N TYR A 943 27.67 -31.30 -8.07
CA TYR A 943 26.33 -30.79 -7.73
C TYR A 943 26.29 -29.25 -7.61
N PHE A 944 27.37 -28.65 -7.11
CA PHE A 944 27.51 -27.20 -6.89
C PHE A 944 28.04 -26.43 -8.09
N THR A 945 28.47 -27.13 -9.14
CA THR A 945 28.97 -26.49 -10.35
C THR A 945 27.79 -25.94 -11.13
N PRO A 946 27.74 -24.65 -11.46
CA PRO A 946 26.70 -24.10 -12.31
C PRO A 946 26.72 -24.85 -13.65
N ILE A 947 25.56 -25.34 -14.09
CA ILE A 947 25.45 -25.94 -15.43
C ILE A 947 25.79 -24.83 -16.42
N LYS A 948 26.96 -24.92 -17.06
CA LYS A 948 27.24 -24.14 -18.26
C LYS A 948 26.24 -24.61 -19.32
N ASN A 949 25.26 -23.74 -19.62
CA ASN A 949 24.25 -23.83 -20.68
C ASN A 949 22.85 -24.32 -20.26
N ASP A 950 22.17 -23.58 -19.38
CA ASP A 950 20.70 -23.47 -19.44
C ASP A 950 20.27 -21.99 -19.22
N PRO A 951 19.67 -21.30 -20.21
CA PRO A 951 19.36 -19.87 -20.15
C PRO A 951 18.27 -19.45 -19.13
N GLN A 952 17.71 -20.36 -18.32
CA GLN A 952 16.54 -20.08 -17.49
C GLN A 952 16.76 -20.07 -15.96
N VAL A 953 17.97 -20.28 -15.43
CA VAL A 953 18.20 -20.40 -13.96
C VAL A 953 18.98 -19.21 -13.37
N GLY A 954 19.06 -18.09 -14.09
CA GLY A 954 19.79 -16.89 -13.66
C GLY A 954 19.05 -15.91 -12.73
N MET A 955 18.04 -16.35 -11.95
CA MET A 955 17.27 -15.45 -11.07
C MET A 955 17.09 -15.89 -9.61
N ALA A 956 17.75 -16.96 -9.17
CA ALA A 956 17.63 -17.43 -7.78
C ALA A 956 18.82 -17.04 -6.85
N SER A 957 19.75 -16.20 -7.32
CA SER A 957 20.84 -15.67 -6.49
C SER A 957 20.96 -14.15 -6.63
N LEU A 958 20.03 -13.42 -6.01
CA LEU A 958 20.15 -12.02 -5.61
C LEU A 958 19.25 -11.78 -4.41
#